data_AF-A0A8J9WPV8-F1
#
_entry.id   AF-A0A8J9WPV8-F1
#
_cell.length_a   1.000
_cell.length_b   1.000
_cell.length_c   1.000
_cell.angle_alpha   90.00
_cell.angle_beta   90.00
_cell.angle_gamma   90.00
#
_symmetry.space_group_name_H-M   'P 1'
#
loop_
_entity.id
_entity.type
_entity.pdbx_description
1 polymer ?
#
loop_
_entity_poly.entity_id
_entity_poly.type
_entity_poly.pdbx_seq_one_letter_code
_entity_poly.pdbx_strand_id
1 'polypeptide(L)'
;MTTRGLGTSLDHTPEDGSSLIKPRGRALVLSPEDGPSLNQSTFWFHHLAKERQSRTEIKALRTGGAPDSPPVLLDTPAGRNQGSTLLRDFYSGDSATGLFAARPVSQPAQAELLVALEKSLTPEAAATAEGSSSDGSIPITELEAALRSMPRGKAPGLDGIPYEFYQPFWPLVGGELTAVLQDAFTSPASPALPPSMLQGRIILLYKGKGADRASPASYRPITLLNTDYKLAARTVASRLGPVLNQVVDPTQTGFLPKRWVGDNVLAHLKEISYLQDTQQPGVIVFLDFEKAFDRLDRAWIEQCMAAVGFGADAQRWVRILHTGTTARVAFNGWHTDAFPVSSGVFQGSPLSPPLFVLATQPMAAHARRRAQQQAFQPIRLPSGDPAPIMYQHADDTSIHAQSPSDAQVILDTTVDLHCAATGSKLQRSKSQGLGLGSFSHLEGPDAATGVTFVAQDASVKHLGVPLSRQPEAAATALYSAILRKVEIRIARWSGFRLSLLGRAYVAKQLLDSMVTYHATFIPVPSQLEKRLCTALHTFVAANRPVLGGTSARLYPGKDTCFHAVKDGGIALVDLRAQILALQAKVVSRLLKPEQLAWKAFFDFWLYRRTAWQTAQEPSPAAHHPAHLAAREIPSLLGF
;
A
#
# COMPACT_ATOMS: atom_id res chain seq x y z
N MET A 1 46.17 14.81 -52.34
CA MET A 1 46.62 13.97 -53.46
C MET A 1 45.84 12.67 -53.35
N THR A 2 44.91 12.27 -54.21
CA THR A 2 44.70 12.54 -55.63
C THR A 2 43.21 12.35 -55.93
N THR A 3 42.67 13.33 -56.65
CA THR A 3 41.37 13.40 -57.31
C THR A 3 41.25 12.40 -58.47
N ARG A 4 40.04 11.90 -58.74
CA ARG A 4 39.51 11.73 -60.10
C ARG A 4 37.99 11.54 -60.03
N GLY A 5 37.26 12.57 -60.45
CA GLY A 5 35.88 12.47 -60.89
C GLY A 5 35.81 12.19 -62.38
N LEU A 6 34.69 11.65 -62.83
CA LEU A 6 34.16 11.73 -64.17
C LEU A 6 32.64 11.66 -64.04
N GLY A 7 31.98 12.75 -64.42
CA GLY A 7 30.53 12.79 -64.61
C GLY A 7 30.20 12.66 -66.09
N THR A 8 28.99 12.19 -66.37
CA THR A 8 28.24 12.48 -67.60
C THR A 8 26.76 12.52 -67.26
N SER A 9 26.14 13.65 -67.61
CA SER A 9 24.73 14.01 -67.52
C SER A 9 23.87 13.25 -68.55
N LEU A 10 22.58 13.10 -68.26
CA LEU A 10 21.48 13.32 -69.22
C LEU A 10 20.15 13.49 -68.46
N ASP A 11 19.41 14.53 -68.86
CA ASP A 11 18.19 15.12 -68.28
C ASP A 11 16.93 14.23 -68.35
N HIS A 12 16.09 14.30 -67.31
CA HIS A 12 14.71 14.86 -67.37
C HIS A 12 13.93 14.59 -66.05
N THR A 13 13.52 15.68 -65.38
CA THR A 13 12.51 15.75 -64.29
C THR A 13 11.07 15.76 -64.87
N PRO A 14 9.96 15.74 -64.07
CA PRO A 14 9.84 15.77 -62.59
C PRO A 14 8.80 14.78 -62.00
N GLU A 15 8.97 14.31 -60.76
CA GLU A 15 7.82 14.06 -59.87
C GLU A 15 8.20 14.31 -58.41
N ASP A 16 7.27 14.94 -57.71
CA ASP A 16 7.27 15.41 -56.33
C ASP A 16 7.67 14.37 -55.27
N GLY A 17 8.25 14.83 -54.16
CA GLY A 17 8.28 14.03 -52.94
C GLY A 17 9.30 14.45 -51.90
N SER A 18 8.89 15.36 -51.01
CA SER A 18 9.54 15.73 -49.75
C SER A 18 10.29 14.58 -49.03
N SER A 19 11.61 14.67 -48.94
CA SER A 19 12.43 13.80 -48.10
C SER A 19 12.50 14.35 -46.66
N LEU A 20 11.66 13.83 -45.77
CA LEU A 20 11.86 13.93 -44.32
C LEU A 20 12.46 12.63 -43.79
N ILE A 21 13.59 12.80 -43.11
CA ILE A 21 14.36 11.80 -42.38
C ILE A 21 13.42 11.08 -41.37
N LYS A 22 13.16 9.79 -41.57
CA LYS A 22 12.39 8.95 -40.63
C LYS A 22 13.25 8.57 -39.42
N PRO A 23 12.79 8.79 -38.16
CA PRO A 23 13.46 8.30 -36.98
C PRO A 23 13.29 6.77 -36.87
N ARG A 24 14.37 6.06 -36.58
CA ARG A 24 14.39 4.61 -36.28
C ARG A 24 13.67 4.35 -34.95
N GLY A 25 12.36 4.19 -34.99
CA GLY A 25 11.56 3.48 -34.00
C GLY A 25 10.95 2.25 -34.68
N ARG A 26 11.41 1.04 -34.33
CA ARG A 26 10.74 -0.20 -34.76
C ARG A 26 9.38 -0.28 -34.07
N ALA A 27 8.34 0.26 -34.70
CA ALA A 27 7.00 -0.28 -34.57
C ALA A 27 7.01 -1.66 -35.23
N LEU A 28 6.57 -2.69 -34.52
CA LEU A 28 6.25 -4.00 -35.09
C LEU A 28 5.05 -3.81 -36.03
N VAL A 29 5.33 -3.47 -37.28
CA VAL A 29 4.39 -3.69 -38.38
C VAL A 29 4.56 -5.15 -38.78
N LEU A 30 3.59 -5.97 -38.41
CA LEU A 30 3.55 -7.38 -38.81
C LEU A 30 3.22 -7.44 -40.30
N SER A 31 4.09 -8.08 -41.08
CA SER A 31 3.87 -8.34 -42.51
C SER A 31 2.78 -9.40 -42.70
N PRO A 32 2.04 -9.41 -43.83
CA PRO A 32 0.89 -10.30 -44.04
C PRO A 32 1.22 -11.77 -44.29
N GLU A 33 2.48 -12.21 -44.16
CA GLU A 33 2.94 -13.53 -44.61
C GLU A 33 3.05 -14.59 -43.52
N ASP A 34 2.74 -14.27 -42.26
CA ASP A 34 2.75 -15.27 -41.19
C ASP A 34 1.37 -15.95 -41.04
N GLY A 35 1.33 -17.27 -41.26
CA GLY A 35 0.12 -18.10 -41.33
C GLY A 35 -0.79 -18.12 -40.07
N PRO A 36 -1.85 -18.97 -40.06
CA PRO A 36 -3.04 -18.82 -39.21
C PRO A 36 -2.83 -19.01 -37.68
N SER A 37 -1.61 -19.12 -37.17
CA SER A 37 -1.30 -19.34 -35.76
C SER A 37 -1.13 -18.05 -34.92
N LEU A 38 -1.01 -16.87 -35.54
CA LEU A 38 -0.84 -15.59 -34.84
C LEU A 38 -2.15 -14.92 -34.35
N ASN A 39 -3.29 -15.29 -34.95
CA ASN A 39 -4.61 -14.78 -34.57
C ASN A 39 -5.07 -15.21 -33.17
N GLN A 40 -4.40 -16.18 -32.54
CA GLN A 40 -4.76 -16.63 -31.18
C GLN A 40 -4.31 -15.66 -30.09
N SER A 41 -3.28 -14.83 -30.31
CA SER A 41 -2.76 -13.95 -29.26
C SER A 41 -3.69 -12.75 -29.00
N THR A 42 -4.08 -12.02 -30.05
CA THR A 42 -4.99 -10.86 -29.95
C THR A 42 -6.40 -11.28 -29.59
N PHE A 43 -6.93 -12.38 -30.16
CA PHE A 43 -8.25 -12.89 -29.77
C PHE A 43 -8.30 -13.23 -28.28
N TRP A 44 -7.26 -13.89 -27.73
CA TRP A 44 -7.20 -14.21 -26.32
C TRP A 44 -7.07 -12.98 -25.42
N PHE A 45 -6.27 -11.97 -25.81
CA PHE A 45 -6.21 -10.69 -25.09
C PHE A 45 -7.52 -9.90 -25.16
N HIS A 46 -8.20 -9.90 -26.32
CA HIS A 46 -9.54 -9.34 -26.46
C HIS A 46 -10.58 -10.12 -25.67
N HIS A 47 -10.49 -11.44 -25.61
CA HIS A 47 -11.39 -12.29 -24.83
C HIS A 47 -11.16 -12.09 -23.33
N LEU A 48 -9.90 -12.00 -22.87
CA LEU A 48 -9.57 -11.59 -21.50
C LEU A 48 -10.03 -10.17 -21.18
N ALA A 49 -9.93 -9.24 -22.13
CA ALA A 49 -10.45 -7.89 -21.96
C ALA A 49 -11.97 -7.92 -21.81
N LYS A 50 -12.69 -8.74 -22.61
CA LYS A 50 -14.13 -8.98 -22.50
C LYS A 50 -14.53 -9.68 -21.19
N GLU A 51 -13.80 -10.71 -20.76
CA GLU A 51 -14.01 -11.39 -19.47
C GLU A 51 -13.70 -10.47 -18.27
N ARG A 52 -12.74 -9.56 -18.40
CA ARG A 52 -12.46 -8.53 -17.38
C ARG A 52 -13.57 -7.49 -17.37
N GLN A 53 -14.03 -7.04 -18.53
CA GLN A 53 -15.16 -6.11 -18.66
C GLN A 53 -16.42 -6.68 -18.00
N SER A 54 -16.78 -7.94 -18.24
CA SER A 54 -17.96 -8.55 -17.62
C SER A 54 -17.87 -8.68 -16.09
N ARG A 55 -16.65 -8.69 -15.52
CA ARG A 55 -16.42 -8.69 -14.07
C ARG A 55 -16.51 -7.31 -13.44
N THR A 56 -16.18 -6.27 -14.20
CA THR A 56 -16.17 -4.86 -13.76
C THR A 56 -17.43 -4.08 -14.14
N GLU A 57 -18.23 -4.61 -15.05
CA GLU A 57 -19.50 -4.00 -15.48
C GLU A 57 -20.47 -3.87 -14.30
N ILE A 58 -21.04 -2.68 -14.16
CA ILE A 58 -22.09 -2.39 -13.20
C ILE A 58 -23.42 -2.63 -13.92
N LYS A 59 -24.12 -3.70 -13.56
CA LYS A 59 -25.37 -4.07 -14.23
C LYS A 59 -26.57 -3.26 -13.75
N ALA A 60 -26.57 -2.91 -12.47
CA ALA A 60 -27.66 -2.19 -11.83
C ALA A 60 -27.15 -1.32 -10.68
N LEU A 61 -27.93 -0.30 -10.31
CA LEU A 61 -27.66 0.58 -9.16
C LEU A 61 -28.93 0.83 -8.36
N ARG A 62 -28.89 0.72 -7.04
CA ARG A 62 -30.05 1.02 -6.18
C ARG A 62 -30.32 2.51 -6.12
N THR A 63 -31.61 2.87 -6.15
CA THR A 63 -32.07 4.27 -6.06
C THR A 63 -31.92 4.89 -4.67
N GLY A 64 -31.72 4.08 -3.63
CA GLY A 64 -31.63 4.52 -2.24
C GLY A 64 -30.59 3.71 -1.44
N GLY A 65 -30.30 4.20 -0.24
CA GLY A 65 -29.32 3.58 0.67
C GLY A 65 -29.81 2.30 1.37
N ALA A 66 -31.13 2.05 1.36
CA ALA A 66 -31.71 0.86 1.98
C ALA A 66 -31.46 -0.39 1.12
N PRO A 67 -31.16 -1.57 1.71
CA PRO A 67 -30.89 -2.81 0.98
C PRO A 67 -32.00 -3.28 0.03
N ASP A 68 -33.21 -2.82 0.28
CA ASP A 68 -34.47 -3.16 -0.36
C ASP A 68 -34.94 -2.09 -1.36
N SER A 69 -34.19 -1.00 -1.52
CA SER A 69 -34.45 0.02 -2.54
C SER A 69 -34.39 -0.59 -3.96
N PRO A 70 -35.33 -0.26 -4.87
CA PRO A 70 -35.38 -0.87 -6.19
C PRO A 70 -34.13 -0.53 -7.01
N PRO A 71 -33.55 -1.50 -7.75
CA PRO A 71 -32.41 -1.26 -8.61
C PRO A 71 -32.85 -0.71 -9.98
N VAL A 72 -32.07 0.22 -10.51
CA VAL A 72 -32.10 0.69 -11.88
C VAL A 72 -31.15 -0.16 -12.71
N LEU A 73 -31.63 -0.81 -13.75
CA LEU A 73 -30.80 -1.54 -14.71
C LEU A 73 -30.07 -0.55 -15.63
N LEU A 74 -28.79 -0.82 -15.93
CA LEU A 74 -27.94 0.07 -16.75
C LEU A 74 -27.83 -0.41 -18.22
N ASP A 75 -28.76 -1.22 -18.69
CA ASP A 75 -28.80 -1.80 -20.05
C ASP A 75 -29.48 -0.88 -21.08
N THR A 76 -30.35 0.03 -20.66
CA THR A 76 -31.00 1.04 -21.51
C THR A 76 -30.31 2.41 -21.43
N PRO A 77 -30.48 3.31 -22.42
CA PRO A 77 -30.02 4.69 -22.31
C PRO A 77 -30.63 5.44 -21.11
N ALA A 78 -31.93 5.28 -20.85
CA ALA A 78 -32.61 5.90 -19.72
C ALA A 78 -32.07 5.39 -18.37
N GLY A 79 -31.89 4.08 -18.24
CA GLY A 79 -31.28 3.47 -17.06
C GLY A 79 -29.85 3.94 -16.81
N ARG A 80 -29.03 4.10 -17.87
CA ARG A 80 -27.69 4.68 -17.78
C ARG A 80 -27.68 6.13 -17.32
N ASN A 81 -28.61 6.96 -17.82
CA ASN A 81 -28.74 8.35 -17.37
C ASN A 81 -29.11 8.42 -15.89
N GLN A 82 -30.09 7.62 -15.45
CA GLN A 82 -30.46 7.55 -14.04
C GLN A 82 -29.31 7.00 -13.16
N GLY A 83 -28.59 5.97 -13.64
CA GLY A 83 -27.39 5.45 -12.99
C GLY A 83 -26.27 6.49 -12.88
N SER A 84 -26.12 7.35 -13.90
CA SER A 84 -25.19 8.48 -13.88
C SER A 84 -25.51 9.44 -12.74
N THR A 85 -26.78 9.85 -12.60
CA THR A 85 -27.26 10.70 -11.51
C THR A 85 -27.02 10.05 -10.14
N LEU A 86 -27.36 8.76 -9.98
CA LEU A 86 -27.15 8.03 -8.72
C LEU A 86 -25.67 7.97 -8.31
N LEU A 87 -24.78 7.71 -9.26
CA LEU A 87 -23.33 7.70 -8.98
C LEU A 87 -22.83 9.11 -8.66
N ARG A 88 -23.25 10.12 -9.43
CA ARG A 88 -22.92 11.52 -9.16
C ARG A 88 -23.34 11.88 -7.74
N ASP A 89 -24.59 11.68 -7.37
CA ASP A 89 -25.11 12.10 -6.06
C ASP A 89 -24.47 11.34 -4.89
N PHE A 90 -24.14 10.06 -5.08
CA PHE A 90 -23.44 9.29 -4.05
C PHE A 90 -22.00 9.76 -3.83
N TYR A 91 -21.28 10.14 -4.88
CA TYR A 91 -19.87 10.55 -4.76
C TYR A 91 -19.69 12.06 -4.57
N SER A 92 -20.62 12.89 -5.05
CA SER A 92 -20.46 14.34 -5.17
C SER A 92 -20.11 15.05 -3.86
N GLY A 93 -19.34 16.12 -3.95
CA GLY A 93 -19.10 17.06 -2.86
C GLY A 93 -20.20 18.12 -2.67
N ASP A 94 -21.13 18.26 -3.61
CA ASP A 94 -22.29 19.15 -3.51
C ASP A 94 -23.58 18.47 -3.05
N SER A 95 -23.56 17.13 -2.94
CA SER A 95 -24.65 16.35 -2.38
C SER A 95 -24.53 16.28 -0.85
N ALA A 96 -25.60 16.55 -0.11
CA ALA A 96 -25.57 16.54 1.36
C ALA A 96 -25.14 15.19 1.96
N THR A 97 -25.40 14.07 1.26
CA THR A 97 -25.01 12.72 1.67
C THR A 97 -23.84 12.16 0.86
N GLY A 98 -23.27 12.98 -0.02
CA GLY A 98 -22.22 12.56 -0.93
C GLY A 98 -20.91 12.23 -0.22
N LEU A 99 -20.13 11.32 -0.82
CA LEU A 99 -18.90 10.84 -0.23
C LEU A 99 -17.85 11.94 -0.08
N PHE A 100 -17.71 12.82 -1.07
CA PHE A 100 -16.74 13.90 -1.04
C PHE A 100 -17.32 15.21 -0.53
N ALA A 101 -18.49 15.19 0.12
CA ALA A 101 -19.10 16.36 0.72
C ALA A 101 -18.30 16.79 1.96
N ALA A 102 -18.16 18.11 2.13
CA ALA A 102 -17.65 18.67 3.37
C ALA A 102 -18.59 18.29 4.51
N ARG A 103 -18.04 17.96 5.67
CA ARG A 103 -18.79 17.52 6.85
C ARG A 103 -18.61 18.51 7.99
N PRO A 104 -19.62 18.67 8.86
CA PRO A 104 -19.42 19.40 10.10
C PRO A 104 -18.30 18.77 10.92
N VAL A 105 -17.37 19.59 11.38
CA VAL A 105 -16.25 19.22 12.27
C VAL A 105 -16.28 20.07 13.53
N SER A 106 -15.81 19.52 14.64
CA SER A 106 -15.76 20.17 15.94
C SER A 106 -14.46 20.94 16.13
N GLN A 107 -14.52 22.27 16.11
CA GLN A 107 -13.36 23.13 16.40
C GLN A 107 -12.77 22.91 17.80
N PRO A 108 -13.57 22.73 18.88
CA PRO A 108 -13.01 22.34 20.18
C PRO A 108 -12.24 21.03 20.13
N ALA A 109 -12.75 20.02 19.40
CA ALA A 109 -12.05 18.75 19.26
C ALA A 109 -10.74 18.90 18.45
N GLN A 110 -10.73 19.75 17.42
CA GLN A 110 -9.52 20.08 16.68
C GLN A 110 -8.47 20.72 17.61
N ALA A 111 -8.87 21.73 18.41
CA ALA A 111 -7.97 22.40 19.34
C ALA A 111 -7.39 21.43 20.38
N GLU A 112 -8.20 20.56 20.96
CA GLU A 112 -7.75 19.55 21.93
C GLU A 112 -6.72 18.58 21.33
N LEU A 113 -6.98 18.07 20.11
CA LEU A 113 -6.04 17.18 19.42
C LEU A 113 -4.73 17.88 19.04
N LEU A 114 -4.79 19.12 18.58
CA LEU A 114 -3.58 19.88 18.21
C LEU A 114 -2.71 20.17 19.44
N VAL A 115 -3.31 20.46 20.59
CA VAL A 115 -2.59 20.66 21.86
C VAL A 115 -1.85 19.39 22.30
N ALA A 116 -2.26 18.20 21.86
CA ALA A 116 -1.56 16.95 22.14
C ALA A 116 -0.29 16.73 21.31
N LEU A 117 -0.04 17.51 20.26
CA LEU A 117 1.19 17.42 19.48
C LEU A 117 2.39 17.97 20.27
N GLU A 118 3.31 17.07 20.62
CA GLU A 118 4.52 17.42 21.39
C GLU A 118 5.73 17.74 20.49
N LYS A 119 5.68 17.35 19.21
CA LYS A 119 6.80 17.44 18.28
C LYS A 119 6.48 18.44 17.17
N SER A 120 7.46 19.29 16.89
CA SER A 120 7.46 20.21 15.75
C SER A 120 8.72 20.00 14.91
N LEU A 121 8.64 20.37 13.64
CA LEU A 121 9.77 20.39 12.74
C LEU A 121 10.84 21.35 13.28
N THR A 122 12.11 20.96 13.15
CA THR A 122 13.19 21.92 13.38
C THR A 122 13.17 23.01 12.30
N PRO A 123 13.70 24.22 12.55
CA PRO A 123 13.79 25.26 11.54
C PRO A 123 14.45 24.78 10.24
N GLU A 124 15.49 23.95 10.34
CA GLU A 124 16.18 23.37 9.19
C GLU A 124 15.30 22.39 8.41
N ALA A 125 14.49 21.59 9.10
CA ALA A 125 13.57 20.65 8.48
C ALA A 125 12.41 21.37 7.78
N ALA A 126 11.87 22.41 8.42
CA ALA A 126 10.85 23.28 7.82
C ALA A 126 11.40 23.97 6.56
N ALA A 127 12.59 24.57 6.63
CA ALA A 127 13.26 25.18 5.48
C ALA A 127 13.58 24.15 4.38
N THR A 128 14.03 22.94 4.74
CA THR A 128 14.26 21.85 3.78
C THR A 128 12.97 21.46 3.05
N ALA A 129 11.82 21.49 3.74
CA ALA A 129 10.53 21.22 3.14
C ALA A 129 10.07 22.34 2.18
N GLU A 130 10.54 23.57 2.36
CA GLU A 130 10.23 24.70 1.47
C GLU A 130 11.24 24.87 0.32
N GLY A 131 12.40 24.23 0.42
CA GLY A 131 13.46 24.29 -0.59
C GLY A 131 14.43 25.46 -0.37
N SER A 132 15.45 25.52 -1.22
CA SER A 132 16.61 26.43 -1.01
C SER A 132 16.34 27.90 -1.35
N SER A 133 15.33 28.19 -2.18
CA SER A 133 15.04 29.54 -2.67
C SER A 133 14.20 30.38 -1.70
N SER A 134 13.53 29.76 -0.71
CA SER A 134 12.67 30.44 0.28
C SER A 134 11.59 31.38 -0.30
N ASP A 135 11.18 31.13 -1.54
CA ASP A 135 10.22 31.94 -2.32
C ASP A 135 9.04 31.11 -2.86
N GLY A 136 8.86 29.89 -2.36
CA GLY A 136 7.85 28.96 -2.82
C GLY A 136 8.12 28.32 -4.19
N SER A 137 9.28 28.57 -4.82
CA SER A 137 9.60 28.07 -6.16
C SER A 137 9.87 26.58 -6.20
N ILE A 138 9.53 25.98 -7.34
CA ILE A 138 9.86 24.59 -7.66
C ILE A 138 10.78 24.59 -8.90
N PRO A 139 12.07 24.24 -8.74
CA PRO A 139 12.99 24.22 -9.87
C PRO A 139 12.66 23.08 -10.83
N ILE A 140 12.91 23.31 -12.12
CA ILE A 140 12.70 22.32 -13.18
C ILE A 140 13.39 20.98 -12.89
N THR A 141 14.54 21.01 -12.21
CA THR A 141 15.30 19.81 -11.83
C THR A 141 14.54 18.92 -10.85
N GLU A 142 13.73 19.50 -9.95
CA GLU A 142 12.90 18.73 -9.03
C GLU A 142 11.69 18.10 -9.75
N LEU A 143 11.08 18.82 -10.69
CA LEU A 143 10.01 18.27 -11.53
C LEU A 143 10.53 17.15 -12.45
N GLU A 144 11.73 17.31 -12.99
CA GLU A 144 12.39 16.27 -13.78
C GLU A 144 12.72 15.04 -12.92
N ALA A 145 13.22 15.24 -11.70
CA ALA A 145 13.46 14.16 -10.75
C ALA A 145 12.15 13.46 -10.37
N ALA A 146 11.06 14.21 -10.17
CA ALA A 146 9.73 13.67 -9.95
C ALA A 146 9.32 12.78 -11.13
N LEU A 147 9.39 13.28 -12.37
CA LEU A 147 9.08 12.52 -13.59
C LEU A 147 9.89 11.24 -13.73
N ARG A 148 11.20 11.29 -13.47
CA ARG A 148 12.09 10.12 -13.52
C ARG A 148 11.77 9.09 -12.43
N SER A 149 11.24 9.54 -11.29
CA SER A 149 10.83 8.66 -10.19
C SER A 149 9.47 7.98 -10.43
N MET A 150 8.66 8.48 -11.37
CA MET A 150 7.32 7.94 -11.61
C MET A 150 7.37 6.62 -12.38
N PRO A 151 6.56 5.61 -11.99
CA PRO A 151 6.53 4.32 -12.66
C PRO A 151 5.86 4.42 -14.04
N ARG A 152 6.39 3.65 -15.00
CA ARG A 152 5.80 3.46 -16.33
C ARG A 152 4.56 2.55 -16.30
N GLY A 153 3.77 2.58 -17.36
CA GLY A 153 2.57 1.77 -17.57
C GLY A 153 1.40 2.14 -16.66
N LYS A 154 1.35 3.40 -16.19
CA LYS A 154 0.25 3.91 -15.35
C LYS A 154 -0.81 4.59 -16.20
N ALA A 155 -2.07 4.42 -15.80
CA ALA A 155 -3.18 5.08 -16.48
C ALA A 155 -3.12 6.61 -16.25
N PRO A 156 -3.28 7.41 -17.32
CA PRO A 156 -3.38 8.86 -17.25
C PRO A 156 -4.74 9.31 -16.70
N GLY A 157 -4.91 10.62 -16.54
CA GLY A 157 -6.17 11.23 -16.12
C GLY A 157 -7.17 11.38 -17.27
N LEU A 158 -7.91 12.49 -17.28
CA LEU A 158 -8.91 12.79 -18.31
C LEU A 158 -8.30 13.22 -19.64
N ASP A 159 -7.11 13.84 -19.60
CA ASP A 159 -6.37 14.30 -20.79
C ASP A 159 -5.79 13.16 -21.64
N GLY A 160 -5.66 11.96 -21.06
CA GLY A 160 -5.06 10.81 -21.72
C GLY A 160 -3.53 10.88 -21.87
N ILE A 161 -2.83 11.86 -21.28
CA ILE A 161 -1.39 12.06 -21.48
C ILE A 161 -0.59 11.30 -20.40
N PRO A 162 0.19 10.26 -20.76
CA PRO A 162 0.89 9.42 -19.78
C PRO A 162 2.32 9.93 -19.50
N TYR A 163 2.99 9.37 -18.48
CA TYR A 163 4.40 9.71 -18.18
C TYR A 163 5.35 9.43 -19.35
N GLU A 164 5.03 8.43 -20.17
CA GLU A 164 5.77 8.05 -21.38
C GLU A 164 5.78 9.13 -22.45
N PHE A 165 4.84 10.08 -22.41
CA PHE A 165 4.91 11.29 -23.22
C PHE A 165 5.91 12.29 -22.62
N TYR A 166 5.77 12.60 -21.32
CA TYR A 166 6.62 13.59 -20.67
C TYR A 166 8.11 13.20 -20.67
N GLN A 167 8.46 11.92 -20.53
CA GLN A 167 9.86 11.47 -20.45
C GLN A 167 10.73 11.86 -21.67
N PRO A 168 10.39 11.48 -22.92
CA PRO A 168 11.18 11.86 -24.09
C PRO A 168 11.02 13.33 -24.48
N PHE A 169 9.86 13.95 -24.20
CA PHE A 169 9.57 15.33 -24.60
C PHE A 169 9.87 16.38 -23.52
N TRP A 170 10.43 15.98 -22.38
CA TRP A 170 10.78 16.90 -21.29
C TRP A 170 11.61 18.12 -21.72
N PRO A 171 12.60 18.00 -22.63
CA PRO A 171 13.33 19.17 -23.13
C PRO A 171 12.46 20.21 -23.83
N LEU A 172 11.29 19.82 -24.34
CA LEU A 172 10.35 20.71 -25.03
C LEU A 172 9.25 21.23 -24.08
N VAL A 173 8.70 20.38 -23.22
CA VAL A 173 7.51 20.72 -22.40
C VAL A 173 7.83 21.05 -20.94
N GLY A 174 9.01 20.67 -20.45
CA GLY A 174 9.39 20.81 -19.05
C GLY A 174 9.49 22.27 -18.59
N GLY A 175 10.02 23.14 -19.45
CA GLY A 175 10.11 24.58 -19.19
C GLY A 175 8.75 25.22 -19.00
N GLU A 176 7.83 24.97 -19.95
CA GLU A 176 6.45 25.47 -19.93
C GLU A 176 5.68 24.98 -18.70
N LEU A 177 5.74 23.68 -18.39
CA LEU A 177 5.09 23.13 -17.20
C LEU A 177 5.67 23.73 -15.91
N THR A 178 6.99 23.93 -15.85
CA THR A 178 7.63 24.58 -14.69
C THR A 178 7.13 26.02 -14.55
N ALA A 179 7.02 26.78 -15.62
CA ALA A 179 6.51 28.15 -15.59
C ALA A 179 5.06 28.22 -15.09
N VAL A 180 4.18 27.32 -15.56
CA VAL A 180 2.79 27.23 -15.09
C VAL A 180 2.72 26.93 -13.59
N LEU A 181 3.52 25.98 -13.10
CA LEU A 181 3.54 25.64 -11.68
C LEU A 181 4.16 26.74 -10.83
N GLN A 182 5.18 27.41 -11.34
CA GLN A 182 5.83 28.53 -10.67
C GLN A 182 4.85 29.69 -10.49
N ASP A 183 4.11 30.06 -11.54
CA ASP A 183 3.07 31.09 -11.46
C ASP A 183 2.01 30.73 -10.41
N ALA A 184 1.50 29.49 -10.47
CA ALA A 184 0.51 29.02 -9.50
C ALA A 184 1.02 29.03 -8.05
N PHE A 185 2.27 28.60 -7.80
CA PHE A 185 2.80 28.42 -6.45
C PHE A 185 3.40 29.68 -5.83
N THR A 186 3.80 30.67 -6.63
CA THR A 186 4.45 31.89 -6.13
C THR A 186 3.61 33.15 -6.31
N SER A 187 2.59 33.15 -7.17
CA SER A 187 1.72 34.32 -7.37
C SER A 187 0.94 34.66 -6.09
N PRO A 188 1.14 35.88 -5.53
CA PRO A 188 0.34 36.34 -4.41
C PRO A 188 -1.07 36.79 -4.83
N ALA A 189 -1.27 37.12 -6.11
CA ALA A 189 -2.52 37.69 -6.62
C ALA A 189 -3.53 36.64 -7.07
N SER A 190 -3.08 35.50 -7.62
CA SER A 190 -3.96 34.42 -8.08
C SER A 190 -3.30 33.03 -8.00
N PRO A 191 -3.15 32.47 -6.78
CA PRO A 191 -2.55 31.15 -6.60
C PRO A 191 -3.53 30.04 -7.00
N ALA A 192 -3.55 29.66 -8.28
CA ALA A 192 -4.42 28.60 -8.77
C ALA A 192 -3.76 27.79 -9.90
N LEU A 193 -4.00 26.48 -9.89
CA LEU A 193 -3.65 25.63 -11.03
C LEU A 193 -4.67 25.80 -12.16
N PRO A 194 -4.26 25.56 -13.41
CA PRO A 194 -5.19 25.47 -14.54
C PRO A 194 -6.33 24.48 -14.23
N PRO A 195 -7.59 24.81 -14.59
CA PRO A 195 -8.74 23.95 -14.29
C PRO A 195 -8.58 22.52 -14.80
N SER A 196 -7.89 22.30 -15.91
CA SER A 196 -7.61 20.96 -16.45
C SER A 196 -6.82 20.07 -15.49
N MET A 197 -5.87 20.64 -14.73
CA MET A 197 -5.04 19.91 -13.76
C MET A 197 -5.83 19.48 -12.52
N LEU A 198 -6.93 20.17 -12.22
CA LEU A 198 -7.74 19.96 -11.02
C LEU A 198 -8.87 18.94 -11.22
N GLN A 199 -8.94 18.29 -12.38
CA GLN A 199 -9.98 17.31 -12.70
C GLN A 199 -9.51 15.86 -12.47
N GLY A 200 -10.34 15.07 -11.79
CA GLY A 200 -10.13 13.65 -11.57
C GLY A 200 -11.12 12.75 -12.32
N ARG A 201 -10.64 11.62 -12.82
CA ARG A 201 -11.50 10.52 -13.31
C ARG A 201 -11.57 9.40 -12.27
N ILE A 202 -12.73 9.19 -11.66
CA ILE A 202 -12.93 8.14 -10.67
C ILE A 202 -13.27 6.82 -11.37
N ILE A 203 -12.44 5.80 -11.15
CA ILE A 203 -12.71 4.41 -11.54
C ILE A 203 -13.21 3.64 -10.32
N LEU A 204 -14.25 2.83 -10.51
CA LEU A 204 -14.86 2.03 -9.45
C LEU A 204 -14.31 0.60 -9.44
N LEU A 205 -13.67 0.21 -8.33
CA LEU A 205 -13.20 -1.16 -8.12
C LEU A 205 -14.13 -1.90 -7.15
N TYR A 206 -14.75 -2.98 -7.61
CA TYR A 206 -15.63 -3.78 -6.76
C TYR A 206 -14.85 -4.44 -5.62
N LYS A 207 -15.33 -4.30 -4.38
CA LYS A 207 -14.67 -4.82 -3.17
C LYS A 207 -14.67 -6.35 -3.07
N GLY A 208 -15.56 -7.04 -3.78
CA GLY A 208 -15.69 -8.50 -3.71
C GLY A 208 -16.48 -9.00 -2.49
N LYS A 209 -16.25 -10.26 -2.12
CA LYS A 209 -16.72 -10.90 -0.88
C LYS A 209 -18.25 -10.91 -0.66
N GLY A 210 -19.02 -11.05 -1.74
CA GLY A 210 -20.49 -11.12 -1.64
C GLY A 210 -21.17 -9.78 -1.36
N ALA A 211 -20.44 -8.66 -1.38
CA ALA A 211 -21.02 -7.33 -1.25
C ALA A 211 -22.02 -7.06 -2.40
N ASP A 212 -23.12 -6.36 -2.12
CA ASP A 212 -24.14 -6.08 -3.12
C ASP A 212 -23.57 -5.24 -4.27
N ARG A 213 -23.53 -5.81 -5.49
CA ARG A 213 -23.03 -5.14 -6.69
C ARG A 213 -23.90 -3.96 -7.12
N ALA A 214 -25.15 -3.89 -6.68
CA ALA A 214 -26.03 -2.76 -6.97
C ALA A 214 -25.83 -1.57 -6.02
N SER A 215 -25.06 -1.73 -4.94
CA SER A 215 -24.76 -0.65 -4.00
C SER A 215 -23.48 0.10 -4.40
N PRO A 216 -23.50 1.43 -4.59
CA PRO A 216 -22.29 2.24 -4.79
C PRO A 216 -21.26 2.07 -3.67
N ALA A 217 -21.69 1.81 -2.43
CA ALA A 217 -20.82 1.60 -1.28
C ALA A 217 -19.93 0.34 -1.39
N SER A 218 -20.31 -0.61 -2.23
CA SER A 218 -19.55 -1.84 -2.53
C SER A 218 -18.37 -1.62 -3.47
N TYR A 219 -18.16 -0.38 -3.94
CA TYR A 219 -17.05 -0.02 -4.80
C TYR A 219 -16.06 0.88 -4.07
N ARG A 220 -14.78 0.72 -4.41
CA ARG A 220 -13.68 1.60 -4.00
C ARG A 220 -13.42 2.61 -5.12
N PRO A 221 -13.53 3.93 -4.87
CA PRO A 221 -13.18 4.93 -5.85
C PRO A 221 -11.65 5.07 -5.95
N ILE A 222 -11.10 4.98 -7.15
CA ILE A 222 -9.70 5.34 -7.45
C ILE A 222 -9.72 6.54 -8.38
N THR A 223 -9.09 7.64 -7.98
CA THR A 223 -9.05 8.86 -8.79
C THR A 223 -7.81 8.87 -9.68
N LEU A 224 -8.03 8.78 -10.99
CA LEU A 224 -7.01 9.01 -11.99
C LEU A 224 -6.90 10.50 -12.25
N LEU A 225 -5.86 11.12 -11.71
CA LEU A 225 -5.49 12.51 -11.93
C LEU A 225 -4.61 12.65 -13.19
N ASN A 226 -4.60 13.83 -13.80
CA ASN A 226 -3.72 14.12 -14.92
C ASN A 226 -2.24 14.05 -14.51
N THR A 227 -1.38 13.75 -15.47
CA THR A 227 0.03 13.48 -15.20
C THR A 227 0.77 14.73 -14.72
N ASP A 228 0.48 15.89 -15.29
CA ASP A 228 0.97 17.20 -14.86
C ASP A 228 0.67 17.49 -13.37
N TYR A 229 -0.56 17.26 -12.92
CA TYR A 229 -0.94 17.39 -11.51
C TYR A 229 -0.14 16.42 -10.64
N LYS A 230 0.01 15.17 -11.10
CA LYS A 230 0.77 14.16 -10.36
C LYS A 230 2.26 14.53 -10.26
N LEU A 231 2.83 15.21 -11.26
CA LEU A 231 4.21 15.72 -11.18
C LEU A 231 4.34 16.83 -10.13
N ALA A 232 3.40 17.79 -10.09
CA ALA A 232 3.36 18.82 -9.05
C ALA A 232 3.21 18.19 -7.65
N ALA A 233 2.20 17.33 -7.47
CA ALA A 233 1.95 16.62 -6.22
C ALA A 233 3.12 15.72 -5.79
N ARG A 234 3.80 15.05 -6.73
CA ARG A 234 5.00 14.24 -6.45
C ARG A 234 6.17 15.10 -5.97
N THR A 235 6.34 16.28 -6.56
CA THR A 235 7.42 17.19 -6.18
C THR A 235 7.21 17.70 -4.75
N VAL A 236 6.00 18.19 -4.44
CA VAL A 236 5.62 18.60 -3.07
C VAL A 236 5.77 17.42 -2.10
N ALA A 237 5.27 16.23 -2.44
CA ALA A 237 5.39 15.05 -1.58
C ALA A 237 6.84 14.65 -1.30
N SER A 238 7.75 14.89 -2.24
CA SER A 238 9.18 14.59 -2.09
C SER A 238 9.88 15.57 -1.14
N ARG A 239 9.38 16.81 -1.03
CA ARG A 239 9.82 17.78 -0.03
C ARG A 239 9.24 17.49 1.36
N LEU A 240 7.93 17.27 1.46
CA LEU A 240 7.25 17.10 2.75
C LEU A 240 7.48 15.73 3.40
N GLY A 241 7.49 14.65 2.61
CA GLY A 241 7.50 13.28 3.13
C GLY A 241 8.68 12.92 4.04
N PRO A 242 9.94 13.25 3.67
CA PRO A 242 11.10 12.91 4.50
C PRO A 242 11.10 13.56 5.88
N VAL A 243 10.69 14.83 5.98
CA VAL A 243 10.74 15.61 7.23
C VAL A 243 9.68 15.17 8.24
N LEU A 244 8.58 14.58 7.77
CA LEU A 244 7.52 14.02 8.63
C LEU A 244 8.04 12.94 9.60
N ASN A 245 9.19 12.33 9.34
CA ASN A 245 9.81 11.41 10.29
C ASN A 245 10.18 12.05 11.63
N GLN A 246 10.34 13.37 11.71
CA GLN A 246 10.65 14.08 12.96
C GLN A 246 9.42 14.22 13.87
N VAL A 247 8.21 14.35 13.30
CA VAL A 247 6.99 14.72 14.03
C VAL A 247 5.98 13.59 14.13
N VAL A 248 6.02 12.63 13.19
CA VAL A 248 5.12 11.48 13.18
C VAL A 248 5.71 10.34 14.00
N ASP A 249 4.89 9.71 14.83
CA ASP A 249 5.32 8.65 15.73
C ASP A 249 5.84 7.40 15.01
N PRO A 250 6.83 6.70 15.57
CA PRO A 250 7.47 5.54 14.93
C PRO A 250 6.50 4.36 14.72
N THR A 251 5.40 4.29 15.45
CA THR A 251 4.38 3.24 15.35
C THR A 251 3.44 3.43 14.15
N GLN A 252 3.52 4.58 13.46
CA GLN A 252 2.97 4.76 12.13
C GLN A 252 3.97 4.28 11.08
N THR A 253 3.81 3.06 10.55
CA THR A 253 4.78 2.46 9.62
C THR A 253 4.42 2.63 8.15
N GLY A 254 3.26 3.22 7.86
CA GLY A 254 2.77 3.45 6.51
C GLY A 254 3.32 4.72 5.87
N PHE A 255 3.57 4.65 4.57
CA PHE A 255 3.77 5.79 3.65
C PHE A 255 4.91 6.80 3.93
N LEU A 256 5.67 6.64 5.01
CA LEU A 256 6.86 7.43 5.28
C LEU A 256 8.14 6.70 4.90
N PRO A 257 9.15 7.41 4.36
CA PRO A 257 10.38 6.78 3.90
C PRO A 257 11.13 6.15 5.08
N LYS A 258 11.78 5.01 4.81
CA LYS A 258 12.57 4.22 5.76
C LYS A 258 11.77 3.58 6.90
N ARG A 259 10.43 3.64 6.88
CA ARG A 259 9.57 2.87 7.81
C ARG A 259 9.25 1.50 7.23
N TRP A 260 9.16 0.49 8.10
CA TRP A 260 8.92 -0.88 7.70
C TRP A 260 7.66 -1.43 8.37
N VAL A 261 6.69 -1.88 7.57
CA VAL A 261 5.44 -2.51 8.05
C VAL A 261 5.71 -3.66 9.02
N GLY A 262 6.84 -4.35 8.84
CA GLY A 262 7.26 -5.46 9.68
C GLY A 262 7.50 -5.08 11.14
N ASP A 263 7.81 -3.81 11.45
CA ASP A 263 7.97 -3.37 12.84
C ASP A 263 6.65 -3.48 13.61
N ASN A 264 5.53 -3.08 12.98
CA ASN A 264 4.21 -3.25 13.58
C ASN A 264 3.82 -4.72 13.60
N VAL A 265 4.01 -5.48 12.51
CA VAL A 265 3.68 -6.92 12.48
C VAL A 265 4.39 -7.67 13.61
N LEU A 266 5.69 -7.44 13.81
CA LEU A 266 6.46 -8.06 14.88
C LEU A 266 5.99 -7.60 16.26
N ALA A 267 5.65 -6.32 16.42
CA ALA A 267 5.12 -5.80 17.70
C ALA A 267 3.86 -6.54 18.11
N HIS A 268 2.88 -6.68 17.21
CA HIS A 268 1.65 -7.42 17.48
C HIS A 268 1.92 -8.89 17.79
N LEU A 269 2.71 -9.59 16.97
CA LEU A 269 3.01 -11.01 17.17
C LEU A 269 3.70 -11.25 18.53
N LYS A 270 4.68 -10.41 18.89
CA LYS A 270 5.47 -10.60 20.11
C LYS A 270 4.72 -10.15 21.36
N GLU A 271 3.90 -9.11 21.28
CA GLU A 271 3.01 -8.73 22.36
C GLU A 271 1.97 -9.83 22.65
N ILE A 272 1.33 -10.39 21.60
CA ILE A 272 0.38 -11.50 21.75
C ILE A 272 1.04 -12.68 22.46
N SER A 273 2.19 -13.15 21.99
CA SER A 273 2.92 -14.25 22.63
C SER A 273 3.29 -13.91 24.08
N TYR A 274 3.83 -12.73 24.32
CA TYR A 274 4.24 -12.30 25.66
C TYR A 274 3.07 -12.30 26.66
N LEU A 275 1.92 -11.71 26.30
CA LEU A 275 0.76 -11.63 27.19
C LEU A 275 0.11 -12.99 27.43
N GLN A 276 0.06 -13.86 26.42
CA GLN A 276 -0.42 -15.23 26.58
C GLN A 276 0.50 -16.03 27.50
N ASP A 277 1.81 -15.98 27.30
CA ASP A 277 2.74 -16.81 28.06
C ASP A 277 2.95 -16.33 29.50
N THR A 278 2.72 -15.04 29.78
CA THR A 278 2.81 -14.45 31.12
C THR A 278 1.46 -14.29 31.80
N GLN A 279 0.36 -14.58 31.10
CA GLN A 279 -1.02 -14.37 31.56
C GLN A 279 -1.33 -12.92 31.99
N GLN A 280 -0.54 -11.95 31.51
CA GLN A 280 -0.78 -10.53 31.75
C GLN A 280 -2.03 -10.06 31.00
N PRO A 281 -2.83 -9.15 31.60
CA PRO A 281 -4.05 -8.66 30.96
C PRO A 281 -3.74 -7.83 29.71
N GLY A 282 -4.50 -8.06 28.64
CA GLY A 282 -4.46 -7.18 27.48
C GLY A 282 -5.59 -7.41 26.49
N VAL A 283 -5.91 -6.37 25.74
CA VAL A 283 -6.81 -6.40 24.59
C VAL A 283 -6.21 -5.59 23.45
N ILE A 284 -6.39 -6.09 22.23
CA ILE A 284 -6.07 -5.36 21.00
C ILE A 284 -7.37 -5.14 20.22
N VAL A 285 -7.67 -3.90 19.86
CA VAL A 285 -8.83 -3.56 19.03
C VAL A 285 -8.35 -2.99 17.70
N PHE A 286 -8.73 -3.67 16.61
CA PHE A 286 -8.41 -3.32 15.24
C PHE A 286 -9.54 -2.47 14.65
N LEU A 287 -9.24 -1.20 14.39
CA LEU A 287 -10.22 -0.19 13.97
C LEU A 287 -10.51 -0.27 12.47
N ASP A 288 -11.78 -0.22 12.10
CA ASP A 288 -12.22 -0.14 10.70
C ASP A 288 -12.83 1.25 10.43
N PHE A 289 -12.07 2.15 9.80
CA PHE A 289 -12.56 3.47 9.40
C PHE A 289 -13.30 3.43 8.07
N GLU A 290 -14.51 3.99 8.03
CA GLU A 290 -15.30 4.06 6.81
C GLU A 290 -14.68 5.04 5.81
N LYS A 291 -14.06 4.53 4.74
CA LYS A 291 -13.56 5.36 3.62
C LYS A 291 -12.62 6.48 4.11
N ALA A 292 -11.65 6.11 4.95
CA ALA A 292 -10.79 7.04 5.70
C ALA A 292 -10.20 8.18 4.85
N PHE A 293 -9.65 7.87 3.67
CA PHE A 293 -9.08 8.88 2.76
C PHE A 293 -10.11 9.86 2.20
N ASP A 294 -11.32 9.39 1.93
CA ASP A 294 -12.35 10.15 1.20
C ASP A 294 -13.08 11.15 2.12
N ARG A 295 -13.05 10.91 3.44
CA ARG A 295 -13.81 11.68 4.44
C ARG A 295 -13.05 12.82 5.11
N LEU A 296 -11.73 12.78 5.07
CA LEU A 296 -10.86 13.67 5.83
C LEU A 296 -11.10 15.15 5.49
N ASP A 297 -11.31 15.98 6.51
CA ASP A 297 -11.44 17.42 6.32
C ASP A 297 -10.12 18.05 5.82
N ARG A 298 -10.21 18.91 4.81
CA ARG A 298 -9.03 19.51 4.17
C ARG A 298 -8.44 20.65 5.00
N ALA A 299 -9.28 21.43 5.68
CA ALA A 299 -8.80 22.48 6.58
C ALA A 299 -8.05 21.89 7.78
N TRP A 300 -8.48 20.73 8.29
CA TRP A 300 -7.77 19.98 9.32
C TRP A 300 -6.34 19.59 8.91
N ILE A 301 -6.11 19.21 7.64
CA ILE A 301 -4.76 18.92 7.14
C ILE A 301 -3.88 20.17 7.25
N GLU A 302 -4.39 21.33 6.82
CA GLU A 302 -3.66 22.60 6.90
C GLU A 302 -3.37 23.01 8.35
N GLN A 303 -4.34 22.82 9.27
CA GLN A 303 -4.12 23.05 10.70
C GLN A 303 -3.04 22.14 11.28
N CYS A 304 -3.03 20.85 10.92
CA CYS A 304 -1.98 19.92 11.32
C CYS A 304 -0.60 20.36 10.79
N MET A 305 -0.53 20.81 9.53
CA MET A 305 0.71 21.32 8.94
C MET A 305 1.26 22.52 9.70
N ALA A 306 0.39 23.50 10.02
CA ALA A 306 0.77 24.65 10.80
C ALA A 306 1.23 24.26 12.22
N ALA A 307 0.50 23.36 12.89
CA ALA A 307 0.80 22.95 14.26
C ALA A 307 2.16 22.24 14.40
N VAL A 308 2.58 21.46 13.40
CA VAL A 308 3.90 20.82 13.40
C VAL A 308 5.01 21.70 12.83
N GLY A 309 4.71 22.94 12.44
CA GLY A 309 5.71 23.93 12.04
C GLY A 309 6.12 23.90 10.57
N PHE A 310 5.27 23.41 9.64
CA PHE A 310 5.52 23.65 8.22
C PHE A 310 5.41 25.14 7.90
N GLY A 311 6.29 25.67 7.06
CA GLY A 311 6.25 27.06 6.64
C GLY A 311 5.07 27.39 5.71
N ALA A 312 4.93 28.67 5.38
CA ALA A 312 3.78 29.20 4.65
C ALA A 312 3.68 28.67 3.21
N ASP A 313 4.81 28.41 2.54
CA ASP A 313 4.82 27.93 1.16
C ASP A 313 4.43 26.46 1.07
N ALA A 314 4.93 25.64 1.99
CA ALA A 314 4.50 24.25 2.10
C ALA A 314 2.98 24.14 2.29
N GLN A 315 2.41 24.96 3.16
CA GLN A 315 0.96 25.03 3.38
C GLN A 315 0.22 25.55 2.13
N ARG A 316 0.76 26.58 1.47
CA ARG A 316 0.21 27.18 0.24
C ARG A 316 0.12 26.16 -0.90
N TRP A 317 1.18 25.39 -1.16
CA TRP A 317 1.17 24.38 -2.24
C TRP A 317 0.09 23.31 -2.02
N VAL A 318 -0.06 22.84 -0.77
CA VAL A 318 -1.08 21.86 -0.41
C VAL A 318 -2.48 22.43 -0.61
N ARG A 319 -2.70 23.68 -0.18
CA ARG A 319 -3.96 24.40 -0.41
C ARG A 319 -4.28 24.48 -1.90
N ILE A 320 -3.35 24.95 -2.73
CA ILE A 320 -3.52 25.08 -4.18
C ILE A 320 -3.86 23.72 -4.83
N LEU A 321 -3.21 22.63 -4.41
CA LEU A 321 -3.45 21.29 -4.95
C LEU A 321 -4.81 20.69 -4.52
N HIS A 322 -5.46 21.25 -3.50
CA HIS A 322 -6.78 20.83 -3.03
C HIS A 322 -7.90 21.79 -3.45
N THR A 323 -7.66 23.08 -3.60
CA THR A 323 -8.71 24.05 -3.93
C THR A 323 -9.23 23.85 -5.36
N GLY A 324 -10.56 23.96 -5.54
CA GLY A 324 -11.18 23.92 -6.87
C GLY A 324 -11.18 22.54 -7.56
N THR A 325 -10.87 21.48 -6.83
CA THR A 325 -10.79 20.14 -7.41
C THR A 325 -12.17 19.56 -7.75
N THR A 326 -12.29 18.95 -8.93
CA THR A 326 -13.52 18.32 -9.41
C THR A 326 -13.27 16.88 -9.87
N ALA A 327 -14.33 16.07 -9.94
CA ALA A 327 -14.23 14.72 -10.45
C ALA A 327 -15.45 14.29 -11.27
N ARG A 328 -15.26 13.24 -12.07
CA ARG A 328 -16.32 12.49 -12.77
C ARG A 328 -16.17 11.02 -12.45
N VAL A 329 -17.27 10.31 -12.22
CA VAL A 329 -17.25 8.85 -12.09
C VAL A 329 -17.33 8.22 -13.48
N ALA A 330 -16.39 7.33 -13.80
CA ALA A 330 -16.44 6.54 -15.02
C ALA A 330 -17.05 5.15 -14.73
N PHE A 331 -18.08 4.80 -15.49
CA PHE A 331 -18.81 3.54 -15.35
C PHE A 331 -19.25 3.02 -16.73
N ASN A 332 -19.03 1.73 -17.01
CA ASN A 332 -19.44 1.07 -18.27
C ASN A 332 -19.06 1.83 -19.57
N GLY A 333 -17.95 2.57 -19.58
CA GLY A 333 -17.51 3.36 -20.73
C GLY A 333 -18.09 4.78 -20.81
N TRP A 334 -18.93 5.18 -19.86
CA TRP A 334 -19.55 6.50 -19.73
C TRP A 334 -18.98 7.25 -18.54
N HIS A 335 -19.28 8.55 -18.47
CA HIS A 335 -18.94 9.41 -17.34
C HIS A 335 -20.18 10.10 -16.80
N THR A 336 -20.17 10.37 -15.50
CA THR A 336 -21.10 11.32 -14.90
C THR A 336 -20.77 12.75 -15.31
N ASP A 337 -21.70 13.66 -15.01
CA ASP A 337 -21.37 15.07 -14.92
C ASP A 337 -20.27 15.30 -13.87
N ALA A 338 -19.54 16.41 -14.06
CA ALA A 338 -18.52 16.81 -13.10
C ALA A 338 -19.18 17.29 -11.81
N PHE A 339 -18.50 17.04 -10.70
CA PHE A 339 -18.90 17.50 -9.38
C PHE A 339 -17.68 17.94 -8.57
N PRO A 340 -17.86 18.85 -7.59
CA PRO A 340 -16.77 19.25 -6.71
C PRO A 340 -16.36 18.11 -5.79
N VAL A 341 -15.08 18.07 -5.43
CA VAL A 341 -14.54 17.17 -4.39
C VAL A 341 -14.13 18.06 -3.22
N SER A 342 -14.96 18.11 -2.18
CA SER A 342 -14.83 19.08 -1.07
C SER A 342 -14.16 18.48 0.17
N SER A 343 -14.19 17.16 0.33
CA SER A 343 -13.51 16.43 1.40
C SER A 343 -12.56 15.37 0.86
N GLY A 344 -11.67 14.92 1.73
CA GLY A 344 -10.75 13.84 1.49
C GLY A 344 -9.54 14.23 0.66
N VAL A 345 -8.62 13.28 0.60
CA VAL A 345 -7.42 13.32 -0.24
C VAL A 345 -7.58 12.32 -1.39
N PHE A 346 -7.05 12.64 -2.57
CA PHE A 346 -7.24 11.81 -3.74
C PHE A 346 -6.57 10.43 -3.62
N GLN A 347 -7.35 9.36 -3.69
CA GLN A 347 -6.82 8.01 -3.84
C GLN A 347 -6.14 7.86 -5.22
N GLY A 348 -4.82 8.00 -5.25
CA GLY A 348 -4.02 7.98 -6.48
C GLY A 348 -3.08 9.17 -6.64
N SER A 349 -3.18 10.20 -5.80
CA SER A 349 -2.19 11.29 -5.75
C SER A 349 -0.95 10.87 -4.93
N PRO A 350 0.26 11.17 -5.38
CA PRO A 350 1.49 10.97 -4.61
C PRO A 350 1.56 11.76 -3.29
N LEU A 351 0.78 12.85 -3.17
CA LEU A 351 0.75 13.73 -2.00
C LEU A 351 -0.23 13.27 -0.92
N SER A 352 -1.27 12.52 -1.28
CA SER A 352 -2.28 12.05 -0.32
C SER A 352 -1.70 11.21 0.84
N PRO A 353 -0.76 10.28 0.60
CA PRO A 353 -0.23 9.44 1.68
C PRO A 353 0.46 10.21 2.83
N PRO A 354 1.45 11.11 2.60
CA PRO A 354 2.06 11.86 3.68
C PRO A 354 1.06 12.81 4.38
N LEU A 355 0.12 13.42 3.66
CA LEU A 355 -0.91 14.28 4.26
C LEU A 355 -1.86 13.49 5.16
N PHE A 356 -2.26 12.30 4.76
CA PHE A 356 -3.10 11.42 5.58
C PHE A 356 -2.38 11.03 6.88
N VAL A 357 -1.11 10.65 6.78
CA VAL A 357 -0.28 10.31 7.94
C VAL A 357 -0.13 11.49 8.91
N LEU A 358 0.11 12.69 8.38
CA LEU A 358 0.17 13.90 9.20
C LEU A 358 -1.18 14.17 9.91
N ALA A 359 -2.29 14.03 9.20
CA ALA A 359 -3.62 14.33 9.73
C ALA A 359 -4.12 13.33 10.78
N THR A 360 -3.55 12.12 10.85
CA THR A 360 -3.87 11.12 11.87
C THR A 360 -2.93 11.15 13.06
N GLN A 361 -1.76 11.79 12.94
CA GLN A 361 -0.76 11.90 14.01
C GLN A 361 -1.32 12.49 15.33
N PRO A 362 -2.18 13.54 15.32
CA PRO A 362 -2.75 14.08 16.57
C PRO A 362 -3.54 13.05 17.40
N MET A 363 -4.18 12.08 16.74
CA MET A 363 -4.92 11.01 17.44
C MET A 363 -3.97 10.12 18.25
N ALA A 364 -2.84 9.71 17.67
CA ALA A 364 -1.83 8.89 18.36
C ALA A 364 -1.16 9.67 19.50
N ALA A 365 -0.86 10.95 19.28
CA ALA A 365 -0.30 11.84 20.29
C ALA A 365 -1.27 12.05 21.48
N HIS A 366 -2.56 12.26 21.19
CA HIS A 366 -3.60 12.38 22.20
C HIS A 366 -3.74 11.11 23.05
N ALA A 367 -3.77 9.93 22.42
CA ALA A 367 -3.81 8.65 23.15
C ALA A 367 -2.63 8.51 24.12
N ARG A 368 -1.41 8.86 23.69
CA ARG A 368 -0.22 8.85 24.54
C ARG A 368 -0.35 9.79 25.73
N ARG A 369 -0.77 11.04 25.48
CA ARG A 369 -0.94 12.05 26.52
C ARG A 369 -1.98 11.62 27.56
N ARG A 370 -3.09 11.03 27.12
CA ARG A 370 -4.14 10.48 28.01
C ARG A 370 -3.62 9.31 28.86
N ALA A 371 -2.77 8.45 28.31
CA ALA A 371 -2.11 7.39 29.07
C ALA A 371 -1.15 7.96 30.14
N GLN A 372 -0.37 8.99 29.81
CA GLN A 372 0.50 9.68 30.77
C GLN A 372 -0.29 10.34 31.91
N GLN A 373 -1.49 10.85 31.61
CA GLN A 373 -2.46 11.38 32.57
C GLN A 373 -3.21 10.28 33.34
N GLN A 374 -2.84 9.01 33.17
CA GLN A 374 -3.46 7.87 33.84
C GLN A 374 -4.97 7.72 33.56
N ALA A 375 -5.46 8.23 32.42
CA ALA A 375 -6.86 8.10 32.03
C ALA A 375 -7.26 6.64 31.73
N PHE A 376 -6.29 5.81 31.37
CA PHE A 376 -6.42 4.37 31.15
C PHE A 376 -5.05 3.70 31.34
N GLN A 377 -5.03 2.37 31.50
CA GLN A 377 -3.79 1.61 31.67
C GLN A 377 -3.25 1.03 30.35
N PRO A 378 -2.01 1.38 29.97
CA PRO A 378 -1.35 0.77 28.82
C PRO A 378 -0.84 -0.63 29.14
N ILE A 379 -0.78 -1.48 28.12
CA ILE A 379 -0.02 -2.74 28.21
C ILE A 379 1.42 -2.42 28.62
N ARG A 380 2.02 -3.28 29.46
CA ARG A 380 3.40 -3.09 29.92
C ARG A 380 4.36 -3.92 29.08
N LEU A 381 5.45 -3.27 28.67
CA LEU A 381 6.60 -3.97 28.12
C LEU A 381 7.23 -4.85 29.21
N PRO A 382 8.07 -5.84 28.85
CA PRO A 382 8.77 -6.66 29.84
C PRO A 382 9.66 -5.86 30.80
N SER A 383 10.11 -4.67 30.39
CA SER A 383 10.84 -3.73 31.26
C SER A 383 9.97 -3.08 32.35
N GLY A 384 8.64 -3.18 32.25
CA GLY A 384 7.67 -2.46 33.08
C GLY A 384 7.21 -1.13 32.48
N ASP A 385 7.89 -0.64 31.43
CA ASP A 385 7.51 0.60 30.76
C ASP A 385 6.15 0.48 30.03
N PRO A 386 5.41 1.58 29.85
CA PRO A 386 4.25 1.61 28.95
C PRO A 386 4.62 1.18 27.53
N ALA A 387 3.90 0.19 26.98
CA ALA A 387 3.94 -0.11 25.55
C ALA A 387 3.22 1.00 24.75
N PRO A 388 3.51 1.14 23.44
CA PRO A 388 2.75 2.04 22.58
C PRO A 388 1.25 1.71 22.56
N ILE A 389 0.41 2.75 22.69
CA ILE A 389 -1.06 2.61 22.73
C ILE A 389 -1.65 2.31 21.36
N MET A 390 -1.03 2.86 20.32
CA MET A 390 -1.59 2.87 18.98
C MET A 390 -0.52 2.54 17.95
N TYR A 391 -0.83 1.56 17.09
CA TYR A 391 -0.02 1.20 15.93
C TYR A 391 -0.84 1.49 14.67
N GLN A 392 -0.19 2.11 13.70
CA GLN A 392 -0.84 2.55 12.48
C GLN A 392 -0.03 2.13 11.25
N HIS A 393 -0.73 1.75 10.19
CA HIS A 393 -0.17 1.61 8.86
C HIS A 393 -1.13 2.27 7.89
N ALA A 394 -1.00 3.59 7.75
CA ALA A 394 -2.05 4.41 7.18
C ALA A 394 -3.38 4.26 7.94
N ASP A 395 -4.45 3.81 7.27
CA ASP A 395 -5.79 3.65 7.84
C ASP A 395 -5.94 2.40 8.70
N ASP A 396 -5.13 1.35 8.47
CA ASP A 396 -5.06 0.17 9.34
C ASP A 396 -4.50 0.59 10.71
N THR A 397 -5.38 0.76 11.70
CA THR A 397 -5.05 1.22 13.06
C THR A 397 -5.46 0.18 14.09
N SER A 398 -4.60 -0.08 15.07
CA SER A 398 -4.92 -0.86 16.27
C SER A 398 -4.69 -0.05 17.54
N ILE A 399 -5.54 -0.27 18.54
CA ILE A 399 -5.36 0.25 19.90
C ILE A 399 -5.10 -0.91 20.87
N HIS A 400 -4.24 -0.66 21.85
CA HIS A 400 -3.68 -1.64 22.75
C HIS A 400 -3.90 -1.16 24.19
N ALA A 401 -4.57 -1.98 25.00
CA ALA A 401 -5.00 -1.62 26.35
C ALA A 401 -4.95 -2.82 27.29
N GLN A 402 -4.87 -2.60 28.61
CA GLN A 402 -4.87 -3.71 29.58
C GLN A 402 -6.23 -4.41 29.70
N SER A 403 -7.33 -3.67 29.52
CA SER A 403 -8.69 -4.20 29.71
C SER A 403 -9.67 -3.68 28.65
N PRO A 404 -10.84 -4.33 28.47
CA PRO A 404 -11.92 -3.80 27.63
C PRO A 404 -12.38 -2.39 28.05
N SER A 405 -12.41 -2.10 29.35
CA SER A 405 -12.77 -0.77 29.86
C SER A 405 -11.74 0.29 29.49
N ASP A 406 -10.44 -0.03 29.54
CA ASP A 406 -9.40 0.88 29.07
C ASP A 406 -9.52 1.12 27.56
N ALA A 407 -9.80 0.07 26.78
CA ALA A 407 -10.03 0.19 25.34
C ALA A 407 -11.26 1.07 25.04
N GLN A 408 -12.34 0.93 25.82
CA GLN A 408 -13.50 1.80 25.71
C GLN A 408 -13.13 3.27 25.95
N VAL A 409 -12.36 3.58 27.01
CA VAL A 409 -11.91 4.95 27.27
C VAL A 409 -11.10 5.51 26.10
N ILE A 410 -10.23 4.72 25.48
CA ILE A 410 -9.48 5.15 24.29
C ILE A 410 -10.42 5.44 23.12
N LEU A 411 -11.39 4.57 22.86
CA LEU A 411 -12.38 4.74 21.79
C LEU A 411 -13.19 6.02 22.00
N ASP A 412 -13.78 6.18 23.19
CA ASP A 412 -14.73 7.25 23.49
C ASP A 412 -14.04 8.62 23.63
N THR A 413 -12.82 8.67 24.19
CA THR A 413 -12.14 9.96 24.46
C THR A 413 -11.12 10.36 23.41
N THR A 414 -10.61 9.43 22.60
CA THR A 414 -9.59 9.73 21.59
C THR A 414 -10.07 9.47 20.17
N VAL A 415 -10.66 8.30 19.90
CA VAL A 415 -11.06 7.94 18.53
C VAL A 415 -12.32 8.72 18.11
N ASP A 416 -13.29 8.86 18.99
CA ASP A 416 -14.49 9.65 18.72
C ASP A 416 -14.16 11.16 18.63
N LEU A 417 -13.21 11.64 19.44
CA LEU A 417 -12.67 13.00 19.32
C LEU A 417 -12.03 13.23 17.94
N HIS A 418 -11.21 12.28 17.47
CA HIS A 418 -10.65 12.31 16.12
C HIS A 418 -11.74 12.29 15.04
N CYS A 419 -12.78 11.47 15.18
CA CYS A 419 -13.90 11.45 14.24
C CYS A 419 -14.60 12.82 14.20
N ALA A 420 -14.87 13.42 15.36
CA ALA A 420 -15.50 14.73 15.47
C ALA A 420 -14.63 15.86 14.89
N ALA A 421 -13.30 15.80 15.05
CA ALA A 421 -12.38 16.83 14.57
C ALA A 421 -12.12 16.76 13.04
N THR A 422 -12.23 15.58 12.44
CA THR A 422 -11.69 15.32 11.09
C THR A 422 -12.73 14.91 10.05
N GLY A 423 -13.95 14.59 10.47
CA GLY A 423 -14.98 14.01 9.60
C GLY A 423 -14.79 12.51 9.34
N SER A 424 -13.75 11.89 9.90
CA SER A 424 -13.56 10.44 9.94
C SER A 424 -14.74 9.74 10.62
N LYS A 425 -14.95 8.46 10.30
CA LYS A 425 -16.05 7.67 10.87
C LYS A 425 -15.59 6.26 11.18
N LEU A 426 -15.53 5.93 12.47
CA LEU A 426 -15.26 4.57 12.93
C LEU A 426 -16.48 3.67 12.71
N GLN A 427 -16.26 2.45 12.21
CA GLN A 427 -17.28 1.40 12.16
C GLN A 427 -17.01 0.39 13.26
N ARG A 428 -17.51 0.66 14.49
CA ARG A 428 -17.31 -0.21 15.66
C ARG A 428 -17.77 -1.65 15.38
N SER A 429 -18.90 -1.83 14.68
CA SER A 429 -19.44 -3.15 14.30
C SER A 429 -18.58 -3.94 13.29
N LYS A 430 -17.70 -3.28 12.53
CA LYS A 430 -16.72 -3.93 11.65
C LYS A 430 -15.33 -4.02 12.26
N SER A 431 -15.09 -3.29 13.33
CA SER A 431 -13.86 -3.35 14.11
C SER A 431 -13.84 -4.67 14.88
N GLN A 432 -12.65 -5.23 15.07
CA GLN A 432 -12.47 -6.54 15.68
C GLN A 432 -11.62 -6.43 16.94
N GLY A 433 -12.00 -7.14 17.99
CA GLY A 433 -11.23 -7.26 19.24
C GLY A 433 -10.49 -8.59 19.33
N LEU A 434 -9.35 -8.60 19.99
CA LEU A 434 -8.62 -9.79 20.41
C LEU A 434 -8.28 -9.66 21.90
N GLY A 435 -8.89 -10.51 22.73
CA GLY A 435 -8.58 -10.59 24.16
C GLY A 435 -7.37 -11.48 24.41
N LEU A 436 -6.47 -11.08 25.32
CA LEU A 436 -5.17 -11.71 25.54
C LEU A 436 -4.90 -11.96 27.04
N GLY A 437 -4.04 -12.95 27.32
CA GLY A 437 -3.68 -13.36 28.67
C GLY A 437 -4.92 -13.68 29.51
N SER A 438 -5.11 -12.99 30.63
CA SER A 438 -6.29 -13.16 31.49
C SER A 438 -7.63 -12.82 30.81
N PHE A 439 -7.61 -12.02 29.73
CA PHE A 439 -8.77 -11.70 28.90
C PHE A 439 -8.89 -12.58 27.64
N SER A 440 -8.12 -13.67 27.55
CA SER A 440 -8.19 -14.62 26.43
C SER A 440 -9.61 -15.10 26.16
N HIS A 441 -10.40 -15.35 27.21
CA HIS A 441 -11.79 -15.83 27.18
C HIS A 441 -12.81 -14.90 26.50
N LEU A 442 -12.46 -13.65 26.17
CA LEU A 442 -13.39 -12.70 25.54
C LEU A 442 -13.71 -13.10 24.09
N GLU A 443 -15.01 -13.20 23.80
CA GLU A 443 -15.56 -13.54 22.49
C GLU A 443 -16.91 -12.86 22.27
N GLY A 444 -17.25 -12.61 21.00
CA GLY A 444 -18.54 -12.05 20.61
C GLY A 444 -18.61 -10.53 20.77
N PRO A 445 -19.80 -9.94 20.56
CA PRO A 445 -19.98 -8.49 20.66
C PRO A 445 -19.84 -8.02 22.10
N ASP A 446 -18.97 -7.03 22.32
CA ASP A 446 -18.81 -6.35 23.60
C ASP A 446 -19.62 -5.05 23.61
N ALA A 447 -20.48 -4.91 24.62
CA ALA A 447 -21.41 -3.77 24.71
C ALA A 447 -20.70 -2.46 25.05
N ALA A 448 -19.60 -2.52 25.82
CA ALA A 448 -18.86 -1.36 26.28
C ALA A 448 -18.11 -0.67 25.12
N THR A 449 -17.36 -1.46 24.36
CA THR A 449 -16.57 -0.96 23.22
C THR A 449 -17.39 -0.86 21.93
N GLY A 450 -18.45 -1.66 21.80
CA GLY A 450 -19.22 -1.83 20.56
C GLY A 450 -18.49 -2.64 19.49
N VAL A 451 -17.38 -3.31 19.84
CA VAL A 451 -16.59 -4.14 18.93
C VAL A 451 -16.86 -5.64 19.13
N THR A 452 -16.58 -6.45 18.12
CA THR A 452 -16.74 -7.91 18.22
C THR A 452 -15.39 -8.56 18.50
N PHE A 453 -15.24 -9.21 19.65
CA PHE A 453 -14.07 -10.02 19.99
C PHE A 453 -14.10 -11.36 19.25
N VAL A 454 -12.97 -11.75 18.65
CA VAL A 454 -12.87 -12.99 17.88
C VAL A 454 -12.85 -14.22 18.78
N ALA A 455 -13.48 -15.31 18.31
CA ALA A 455 -13.49 -16.62 18.96
C ALA A 455 -12.07 -17.15 19.26
N GLN A 456 -11.94 -18.08 20.21
CA GLN A 456 -10.66 -18.62 20.68
C GLN A 456 -9.79 -19.17 19.53
N ASP A 457 -10.40 -19.93 18.62
CA ASP A 457 -9.75 -20.61 17.49
C ASP A 457 -9.62 -19.71 16.25
N ALA A 458 -10.16 -18.50 16.31
CA ALA A 458 -10.13 -17.54 15.22
C ALA A 458 -8.85 -16.68 15.24
N SER A 459 -8.66 -15.93 14.16
CA SER A 459 -7.59 -14.94 14.02
C SER A 459 -8.13 -13.64 13.46
N VAL A 460 -7.54 -12.52 13.85
CA VAL A 460 -7.75 -11.24 13.18
C VAL A 460 -6.70 -11.10 12.09
N LYS A 461 -7.13 -10.90 10.85
CA LYS A 461 -6.19 -10.63 9.75
C LYS A 461 -5.84 -9.14 9.72
N HIS A 462 -4.64 -8.79 10.16
CA HIS A 462 -4.16 -7.41 10.18
C HIS A 462 -2.82 -7.30 9.42
N LEU A 463 -2.66 -6.29 8.56
CA LEU A 463 -1.49 -6.14 7.67
C LEU A 463 -1.17 -7.41 6.86
N GLY A 464 -2.20 -8.18 6.51
CA GLY A 464 -2.06 -9.46 5.80
C GLY A 464 -1.73 -10.65 6.68
N VAL A 465 -1.34 -10.46 7.95
CA VAL A 465 -0.89 -11.51 8.88
C VAL A 465 -2.05 -11.95 9.79
N PRO A 466 -2.27 -13.26 10.00
CA PRO A 466 -3.24 -13.75 10.97
C PRO A 466 -2.68 -13.59 12.39
N LEU A 467 -3.31 -12.74 13.20
CA LEU A 467 -3.01 -12.54 14.61
C LEU A 467 -3.94 -13.43 15.43
N SER A 468 -3.37 -14.37 16.19
CA SER A 468 -4.11 -15.42 16.90
C SER A 468 -3.48 -15.75 18.24
N ARG A 469 -4.30 -16.24 19.16
CA ARG A 469 -3.89 -16.83 20.44
C ARG A 469 -3.18 -18.19 20.23
N GLN A 470 -3.39 -18.82 19.08
CA GLN A 470 -2.81 -20.12 18.70
C GLN A 470 -1.89 -19.96 17.47
N PRO A 471 -0.67 -19.42 17.64
CA PRO A 471 0.20 -19.04 16.52
C PRO A 471 0.56 -20.20 15.59
N GLU A 472 0.79 -21.40 16.12
CA GLU A 472 1.16 -22.58 15.33
C GLU A 472 0.00 -23.07 14.44
N ALA A 473 -1.22 -23.10 15.00
CA ALA A 473 -2.43 -23.45 14.25
C ALA A 473 -2.70 -22.42 13.15
N ALA A 474 -2.57 -21.13 13.48
CA ALA A 474 -2.72 -20.04 12.51
C ALA A 474 -1.67 -20.11 11.38
N ALA A 475 -0.41 -20.42 11.72
CA ALA A 475 0.66 -20.63 10.74
C ALA A 475 0.34 -21.81 9.80
N THR A 476 -0.10 -22.93 10.37
CA THR A 476 -0.49 -24.13 9.60
C THR A 476 -1.64 -23.83 8.64
N ALA A 477 -2.68 -23.14 9.11
CA ALA A 477 -3.82 -22.73 8.28
C ALA A 477 -3.39 -21.77 7.15
N LEU A 478 -2.55 -20.78 7.46
CA LEU A 478 -2.01 -19.82 6.50
C LEU A 478 -1.23 -20.52 5.39
N TYR A 479 -0.23 -21.32 5.74
CA TYR A 479 0.64 -21.97 4.75
C TYR A 479 -0.07 -23.08 3.99
N SER A 480 -1.05 -23.76 4.58
CA SER A 480 -1.93 -24.68 3.85
C SER A 480 -2.74 -23.95 2.78
N ALA A 481 -3.27 -22.76 3.10
CA ALA A 481 -3.98 -21.93 2.12
C ALA A 481 -3.05 -21.38 1.03
N ILE A 482 -1.81 -21.01 1.37
CA ILE A 482 -0.79 -20.59 0.39
C ILE A 482 -0.44 -21.75 -0.54
N LEU A 483 -0.15 -22.94 0.01
CA LEU A 483 0.16 -24.13 -0.79
C LEU A 483 -0.97 -24.46 -1.76
N ARG A 484 -2.23 -24.44 -1.31
CA ARG A 484 -3.39 -24.64 -2.20
C ARG A 484 -3.44 -23.61 -3.33
N LYS A 485 -3.14 -22.33 -3.04
CA LYS A 485 -3.05 -21.28 -4.08
C LYS A 485 -1.91 -21.55 -5.05
N VAL A 486 -0.75 -21.97 -4.56
CA VAL A 486 0.40 -22.36 -5.39
C VAL A 486 0.03 -23.53 -6.30
N GLU A 487 -0.59 -24.58 -5.78
CA GLU A 487 -1.04 -25.75 -6.56
C GLU A 487 -2.07 -25.36 -7.65
N ILE A 488 -3.06 -24.52 -7.33
CA ILE A 488 -4.02 -23.99 -8.31
C ILE A 488 -3.32 -23.19 -9.41
N ARG A 489 -2.32 -22.38 -9.05
CA ARG A 489 -1.54 -21.60 -10.02
C ARG A 489 -0.66 -22.50 -10.87
N ILE A 490 -0.02 -23.50 -10.28
CA ILE A 490 0.74 -24.53 -10.99
C ILE A 490 -0.16 -25.22 -12.01
N ALA A 491 -1.36 -25.66 -11.63
CA ALA A 491 -2.28 -26.33 -12.56
C ALA A 491 -2.63 -25.43 -13.76
N ARG A 492 -2.94 -24.15 -13.51
CA ARG A 492 -3.22 -23.17 -14.57
C ARG A 492 -2.02 -22.92 -15.47
N TRP A 493 -0.84 -22.71 -14.89
CA TRP A 493 0.38 -22.41 -15.65
C TRP A 493 0.95 -23.61 -16.37
N SER A 494 0.68 -24.80 -15.85
CA SER A 494 0.98 -26.06 -16.51
C SER A 494 0.25 -26.15 -17.85
N GLY A 495 -0.94 -25.56 -18.02
CA GLY A 495 -1.63 -25.52 -19.32
C GLY A 495 -0.84 -24.87 -20.46
N PHE A 496 0.16 -24.04 -20.16
CA PHE A 496 0.98 -23.36 -21.17
C PHE A 496 2.21 -24.18 -21.57
N ARG A 497 2.60 -24.08 -22.84
CA ARG A 497 3.85 -24.66 -23.36
C ARG A 497 5.03 -23.75 -23.02
N LEU A 498 5.55 -23.90 -21.80
CA LEU A 498 6.69 -23.12 -21.32
C LEU A 498 8.00 -23.90 -21.48
N SER A 499 9.08 -23.22 -21.88
CA SER A 499 10.44 -23.75 -21.79
C SER A 499 10.86 -23.97 -20.33
N LEU A 500 11.97 -24.71 -20.10
CA LEU A 500 12.51 -24.90 -18.75
C LEU A 500 12.76 -23.57 -18.02
N LEU A 501 13.43 -22.62 -18.70
CA LEU A 501 13.67 -21.28 -18.15
C LEU A 501 12.37 -20.49 -17.94
N GLY A 502 11.38 -20.66 -18.82
CA GLY A 502 10.05 -20.07 -18.64
C GLY A 502 9.33 -20.58 -17.39
N ARG A 503 9.41 -21.89 -17.11
CA ARG A 503 8.86 -22.47 -15.87
C ARG A 503 9.62 -22.02 -14.64
N ALA A 504 10.96 -21.98 -14.68
CA ALA A 504 11.77 -21.45 -13.58
C ALA A 504 11.43 -19.97 -13.30
N TYR A 505 11.23 -19.16 -14.34
CA TYR A 505 10.80 -17.78 -14.21
C TYR A 505 9.41 -17.65 -13.57
N VAL A 506 8.42 -18.45 -13.99
CA VAL A 506 7.08 -18.48 -13.37
C VAL A 506 7.17 -18.93 -11.91
N ALA A 507 7.96 -19.97 -11.60
CA ALA A 507 8.16 -20.43 -10.24
C ALA A 507 8.68 -19.31 -9.34
N LYS A 508 9.73 -18.61 -9.79
CA LYS A 508 10.33 -17.48 -9.07
C LYS A 508 9.39 -16.28 -8.92
N GLN A 509 8.79 -15.82 -10.02
CA GLN A 509 8.09 -14.53 -10.04
C GLN A 509 6.65 -14.59 -9.53
N LEU A 510 6.05 -15.78 -9.51
CA LEU A 510 4.63 -15.94 -9.16
C LEU A 510 4.42 -16.88 -7.98
N LEU A 511 5.07 -18.03 -7.95
CA LEU A 511 4.75 -19.09 -6.99
C LEU A 511 5.50 -18.88 -5.67
N ASP A 512 6.82 -18.75 -5.74
CA ASP A 512 7.72 -18.50 -4.62
C ASP A 512 7.39 -17.18 -3.90
N SER A 513 7.11 -16.13 -4.67
CA SER A 513 6.74 -14.80 -4.15
C SER A 513 5.49 -14.81 -3.25
N MET A 514 4.64 -15.84 -3.31
CA MET A 514 3.47 -15.96 -2.42
C MET A 514 3.84 -16.27 -0.97
N VAL A 515 5.04 -16.85 -0.75
CA VAL A 515 5.53 -17.27 0.56
C VAL A 515 6.32 -16.16 1.25
N THR A 516 7.08 -15.38 0.46
CA THR A 516 8.07 -14.39 0.91
C THR A 516 7.58 -13.45 2.02
N TYR A 517 6.41 -12.82 1.86
CA TYR A 517 5.91 -11.86 2.85
C TYR A 517 5.67 -12.51 4.21
N HIS A 518 4.95 -13.64 4.24
CA HIS A 518 4.59 -14.31 5.48
C HIS A 518 5.79 -14.99 6.13
N ALA A 519 6.68 -15.61 5.34
CA ALA A 519 7.87 -16.29 5.85
C ALA A 519 8.87 -15.34 6.52
N THR A 520 8.75 -14.03 6.28
CA THR A 520 9.53 -13.01 7.00
C THR A 520 9.13 -12.94 8.49
N PHE A 521 7.88 -13.25 8.84
CA PHE A 521 7.34 -13.03 10.20
C PHE A 521 6.87 -14.31 10.88
N ILE A 522 6.28 -15.23 10.12
CA ILE A 522 5.69 -16.47 10.63
C ILE A 522 6.52 -17.64 10.10
N PRO A 523 7.08 -18.48 10.98
CA PRO A 523 7.78 -19.69 10.57
C PRO A 523 6.92 -20.62 9.73
N VAL A 524 7.52 -21.24 8.72
CA VAL A 524 6.84 -22.21 7.85
C VAL A 524 6.91 -23.58 8.52
N PRO A 525 5.77 -24.27 8.78
CA PRO A 525 5.81 -25.63 9.28
C PRO A 525 6.59 -26.56 8.34
N SER A 526 7.51 -27.34 8.89
CA SER A 526 8.50 -28.12 8.11
C SER A 526 7.87 -29.05 7.06
N GLN A 527 6.72 -29.65 7.36
CA GLN A 527 5.97 -30.48 6.42
C GLN A 527 5.43 -29.67 5.23
N LEU A 528 4.94 -28.46 5.47
CA LEU A 528 4.41 -27.58 4.44
C LEU A 528 5.54 -26.97 3.59
N GLU A 529 6.66 -26.62 4.22
CA GLU A 529 7.87 -26.18 3.51
C GLU A 529 8.33 -27.25 2.50
N LYS A 530 8.48 -28.50 2.95
CA LYS A 530 8.85 -29.64 2.07
C LYS A 530 7.87 -29.80 0.91
N ARG A 531 6.57 -29.68 1.16
CA ARG A 531 5.54 -29.76 0.10
C ARG A 531 5.62 -28.60 -0.88
N LEU A 532 5.82 -27.37 -0.41
CA LEU A 532 6.01 -26.19 -1.26
C LEU A 532 7.24 -26.35 -2.15
N CYS A 533 8.39 -26.72 -1.58
CA CYS A 533 9.61 -27.02 -2.32
C CYS A 533 9.37 -28.10 -3.39
N THR A 534 8.70 -29.19 -3.02
CA THR A 534 8.39 -30.30 -3.94
C THR A 534 7.48 -29.84 -5.08
N ALA A 535 6.43 -29.06 -4.79
CA ALA A 535 5.53 -28.53 -5.80
C ALA A 535 6.26 -27.62 -6.81
N LEU A 536 7.13 -26.71 -6.34
CA LEU A 536 7.93 -25.84 -7.20
C LEU A 536 8.88 -26.64 -8.08
N HIS A 537 9.65 -27.56 -7.50
CA HIS A 537 10.58 -28.40 -8.26
C HIS A 537 9.85 -29.27 -9.28
N THR A 538 8.71 -29.86 -8.91
CA THR A 538 7.91 -30.71 -9.80
C THR A 538 7.38 -29.91 -10.98
N PHE A 539 6.88 -28.69 -10.75
CA PHE A 539 6.41 -27.82 -11.83
C PHE A 539 7.53 -27.46 -12.81
N VAL A 540 8.73 -27.12 -12.31
CA VAL A 540 9.86 -26.74 -13.18
C VAL A 540 10.43 -27.96 -13.92
N ALA A 541 10.56 -29.09 -13.22
CA ALA A 541 11.04 -30.35 -13.78
C ALA A 541 10.04 -31.02 -14.75
N ALA A 542 8.75 -30.64 -14.70
CA ALA A 542 7.73 -31.21 -15.58
C ALA A 542 8.14 -31.09 -17.05
N ASN A 543 8.47 -32.24 -17.65
CA ASN A 543 8.98 -32.30 -19.01
C ASN A 543 7.81 -32.18 -19.99
N ARG A 544 7.74 -31.09 -20.74
CA ARG A 544 6.75 -30.93 -21.82
C ARG A 544 7.50 -30.83 -23.15
N PRO A 545 7.23 -31.74 -24.12
CA PRO A 545 8.01 -31.82 -25.35
C PRO A 545 7.86 -30.57 -26.21
N VAL A 546 8.98 -30.15 -26.81
CA VAL A 546 9.04 -29.30 -28.00
C VAL A 546 9.29 -30.27 -29.16
N LEU A 547 8.25 -30.54 -29.95
CA LEU A 547 8.22 -31.42 -31.13
C LEU A 547 8.54 -32.91 -30.86
N GLY A 548 7.87 -33.79 -31.62
CA GLY A 548 8.01 -35.24 -31.47
C GLY A 548 9.43 -35.70 -31.82
N GLY A 549 10.00 -36.58 -30.99
CA GLY A 549 11.21 -37.36 -31.35
C GLY A 549 12.33 -37.41 -30.31
N THR A 550 12.42 -36.48 -29.36
CA THR A 550 13.52 -36.48 -28.38
C THR A 550 13.06 -36.16 -26.96
N SER A 551 13.01 -37.18 -26.11
CA SER A 551 12.94 -37.03 -24.65
C SER A 551 14.29 -36.55 -24.12
N ALA A 552 14.51 -35.24 -24.04
CA ALA A 552 15.72 -34.72 -23.43
C ALA A 552 15.56 -34.65 -21.89
N ARG A 553 16.33 -35.47 -21.17
CA ARG A 553 16.59 -35.35 -19.72
C ARG A 553 17.50 -34.13 -19.47
N LEU A 554 16.99 -32.91 -19.68
CA LEU A 554 17.73 -31.65 -19.43
C LEU A 554 17.22 -30.93 -18.18
N TYR A 555 16.95 -31.66 -17.09
CA TYR A 555 16.74 -31.04 -15.78
C TYR A 555 18.04 -31.15 -14.99
N PRO A 556 18.69 -30.04 -14.64
CA PRO A 556 19.90 -30.09 -13.83
C PRO A 556 19.64 -30.77 -12.47
N GLY A 557 20.71 -31.25 -11.84
CA GLY A 557 20.62 -31.67 -10.44
C GLY A 557 20.02 -30.56 -9.56
N LYS A 558 19.42 -30.94 -8.43
CA LYS A 558 18.71 -29.99 -7.56
C LYS A 558 19.58 -28.79 -7.19
N ASP A 559 20.82 -29.02 -6.79
CA ASP A 559 21.75 -27.96 -6.40
C ASP A 559 22.17 -27.10 -7.60
N THR A 560 22.41 -27.74 -8.76
CA THR A 560 22.69 -27.05 -10.03
C THR A 560 21.56 -26.11 -10.44
N CYS A 561 20.29 -26.46 -10.16
CA CYS A 561 19.15 -25.63 -10.54
C CYS A 561 19.18 -24.22 -9.92
N PHE A 562 19.78 -24.08 -8.74
CA PHE A 562 19.82 -22.81 -8.01
C PHE A 562 20.86 -21.83 -8.55
N HIS A 563 21.87 -22.32 -9.28
CA HIS A 563 22.91 -21.48 -9.87
C HIS A 563 22.36 -20.57 -10.98
N ALA A 564 23.08 -19.48 -11.24
CA ALA A 564 22.74 -18.58 -12.33
C ALA A 564 22.88 -19.30 -13.69
N VAL A 565 22.16 -18.80 -14.69
CA VAL A 565 22.19 -19.39 -16.05
C VAL A 565 23.61 -19.40 -16.64
N LYS A 566 24.40 -18.35 -16.35
CA LYS A 566 25.81 -18.26 -16.76
C LYS A 566 26.72 -19.34 -16.16
N ASP A 567 26.31 -19.94 -15.03
CA ASP A 567 27.06 -20.96 -14.30
C ASP A 567 26.48 -22.37 -14.56
N GLY A 568 25.64 -22.53 -15.60
CA GLY A 568 25.02 -23.80 -15.97
C GLY A 568 23.73 -24.16 -15.23
N GLY A 569 23.24 -23.28 -14.36
CA GLY A 569 21.97 -23.46 -13.65
C GLY A 569 20.75 -22.89 -14.39
N ILE A 570 19.61 -22.82 -13.70
CA ILE A 570 18.36 -22.24 -14.24
C ILE A 570 17.83 -21.08 -13.39
N ALA A 571 18.63 -20.61 -12.42
CA ALA A 571 18.29 -19.56 -11.47
C ALA A 571 16.96 -19.81 -10.72
N LEU A 572 16.67 -21.09 -10.42
CA LEU A 572 15.55 -21.46 -9.57
C LEU A 572 15.82 -20.97 -8.15
N VAL A 573 14.78 -20.52 -7.44
CA VAL A 573 14.93 -20.10 -6.05
C VAL A 573 14.99 -21.34 -5.16
N ASP A 574 16.02 -21.45 -4.33
CA ASP A 574 15.99 -22.31 -3.16
C ASP A 574 15.09 -21.65 -2.11
N LEU A 575 13.83 -22.09 -2.05
CA LEU A 575 12.82 -21.54 -1.15
C LEU A 575 13.27 -21.64 0.32
N ARG A 576 13.95 -22.71 0.73
CA ARG A 576 14.40 -22.87 2.11
C ARG A 576 15.49 -21.85 2.44
N ALA A 577 16.49 -21.72 1.58
CA ALA A 577 17.52 -20.71 1.75
C ALA A 577 16.94 -19.28 1.73
N GLN A 578 15.93 -19.04 0.88
CA GLN A 578 15.24 -17.75 0.83
C GLN A 578 14.50 -17.45 2.15
N ILE A 579 13.75 -18.41 2.70
CA ILE A 579 13.06 -18.27 3.99
C ILE A 579 14.07 -17.91 5.08
N LEU A 580 15.16 -18.69 5.20
CA LEU A 580 16.24 -18.43 6.17
C LEU A 580 16.86 -17.04 5.98
N ALA A 581 17.06 -16.59 4.74
CA ALA A 581 17.60 -15.27 4.45
C ALA A 581 16.63 -14.13 4.83
N LEU A 582 15.32 -14.31 4.63
CA LEU A 582 14.31 -13.32 5.06
C LEU A 582 14.27 -13.20 6.58
N GLN A 583 14.34 -14.33 7.25
CA GLN A 583 14.39 -14.46 8.69
C GLN A 583 15.67 -13.85 9.30
N ALA A 584 16.83 -14.10 8.69
CA ALA A 584 18.10 -13.48 9.08
C ALA A 584 18.07 -11.94 8.96
N LYS A 585 17.28 -11.37 8.03
CA LYS A 585 17.10 -9.90 7.97
C LYS A 585 16.39 -9.36 9.21
N VAL A 586 15.45 -10.11 9.80
CA VAL A 586 14.79 -9.73 11.06
C VAL A 586 15.80 -9.71 12.20
N VAL A 587 16.67 -10.72 12.27
CA VAL A 587 17.79 -10.76 13.22
C VAL A 587 18.70 -9.55 13.08
N SER A 588 19.10 -9.23 11.85
CA SER A 588 19.93 -8.04 11.58
C SER A 588 19.26 -6.75 12.05
N ARG A 589 17.93 -6.64 11.95
CA ARG A 589 17.17 -5.49 12.46
C ARG A 589 17.09 -5.46 13.99
N LEU A 590 16.97 -6.62 14.64
CA LEU A 590 16.96 -6.73 16.11
C LEU A 590 18.25 -6.14 16.69
N LEU A 591 19.39 -6.42 16.06
CA LEU A 591 20.72 -5.94 16.49
C LEU A 591 20.95 -4.44 16.26
N LYS A 592 20.04 -3.73 15.60
CA LYS A 592 20.15 -2.26 15.44
C LYS A 592 19.78 -1.55 16.75
N PRO A 593 20.37 -0.38 17.05
CA PRO A 593 20.18 0.32 18.32
C PRO A 593 18.79 0.97 18.51
N GLU A 594 17.92 0.95 17.49
CA GLU A 594 16.57 1.54 17.56
C GLU A 594 15.74 0.89 18.67
N GLN A 595 15.11 1.70 19.54
CA GLN A 595 14.23 1.23 20.60
C GLN A 595 12.80 1.07 20.06
N LEU A 596 12.45 -0.16 19.70
CA LEU A 596 11.12 -0.53 19.20
C LEU A 596 10.47 -1.53 20.16
N ALA A 597 9.15 -1.42 20.38
CA ALA A 597 8.42 -2.28 21.30
C ALA A 597 8.62 -3.78 21.02
N TRP A 598 8.65 -4.17 19.75
CA TRP A 598 8.85 -5.57 19.36
C TRP A 598 10.23 -6.12 19.77
N LYS A 599 11.26 -5.25 19.86
CA LYS A 599 12.59 -5.66 20.35
C LYS A 599 12.57 -5.87 21.86
N ALA A 600 11.91 -5.00 22.61
CA ALA A 600 11.75 -5.18 24.05
C ALA A 600 10.99 -6.49 24.39
N PHE A 601 9.91 -6.80 23.65
CA PHE A 601 9.23 -8.09 23.76
C PHE A 601 10.13 -9.27 23.37
N PHE A 602 11.00 -9.10 22.39
CA PHE A 602 11.94 -10.14 21.97
C PHE A 602 13.03 -10.39 23.04
N ASP A 603 13.59 -9.33 23.62
CA ASP A 603 14.64 -9.41 24.62
C ASP A 603 14.20 -10.25 25.82
N PHE A 604 12.93 -10.16 26.25
CA PHE A 604 12.36 -11.02 27.29
C PHE A 604 12.60 -12.52 27.02
N TRP A 605 12.34 -12.97 25.79
CA TRP A 605 12.52 -14.36 25.39
C TRP A 605 14.00 -14.75 25.29
N LEU A 606 14.84 -13.84 24.79
CA LEU A 606 16.28 -14.04 24.73
C LEU A 606 16.85 -14.23 26.15
N TYR A 607 16.53 -13.32 27.08
CA TYR A 607 16.99 -13.39 28.47
C TYR A 607 16.50 -14.63 29.20
N ARG A 608 15.22 -15.02 29.04
CA ARG A 608 14.65 -16.18 29.75
C ARG A 608 15.33 -17.49 29.34
N ARG A 609 15.72 -17.65 28.08
CA ARG A 609 16.46 -18.84 27.62
C ARG A 609 17.94 -18.80 27.96
N THR A 610 18.61 -17.65 27.82
CA THR A 610 20.03 -17.54 28.20
C THR A 610 20.22 -17.71 29.70
N ALA A 611 19.33 -17.13 30.52
CA ALA A 611 19.35 -17.25 31.99
C ALA A 611 19.14 -18.71 32.43
N TRP A 612 18.22 -19.43 31.77
CA TRP A 612 17.98 -20.85 32.02
C TRP A 612 19.19 -21.72 31.62
N GLN A 613 19.86 -21.43 30.50
CA GLN A 613 21.09 -22.14 30.10
C GLN A 613 22.27 -21.86 31.04
N THR A 614 22.48 -20.61 31.47
CA THR A 614 23.50 -20.29 32.49
C THR A 614 23.20 -20.90 33.86
N ALA A 615 21.92 -21.13 34.19
CA ALA A 615 21.54 -21.83 35.42
C ALA A 615 21.76 -23.36 35.33
N GLN A 616 21.83 -23.93 34.12
CA GLN A 616 22.09 -25.36 33.90
C GLN A 616 23.57 -25.70 33.72
N GLU A 617 24.40 -24.75 33.28
CA GLU A 617 25.86 -24.93 33.17
C GLU A 617 26.63 -23.88 33.99
N PRO A 618 26.75 -24.05 35.33
CA PRO A 618 27.55 -23.17 36.17
C PRO A 618 29.04 -23.55 36.03
N SER A 619 29.63 -23.32 34.85
CA SER A 619 31.08 -23.52 34.63
C SER A 619 31.78 -22.19 34.34
N PRO A 620 32.95 -21.89 34.95
CA PRO A 620 33.70 -20.65 34.72
C PRO A 620 34.22 -20.48 33.28
N ALA A 621 34.07 -21.51 32.43
CA ALA A 621 34.60 -21.54 31.06
C ALA A 621 33.52 -21.33 29.97
N ALA A 622 32.27 -21.01 30.33
CA ALA A 622 31.21 -20.82 29.35
C ALA A 622 31.45 -19.53 28.52
N HIS A 623 31.56 -19.74 27.20
CA HIS A 623 31.76 -18.70 26.20
C HIS A 623 30.79 -17.53 26.35
N HIS A 624 31.30 -16.33 26.08
CA HIS A 624 30.62 -15.03 26.14
C HIS A 624 29.13 -15.10 25.72
N PRO A 625 28.18 -14.52 26.48
CA PRO A 625 26.73 -14.66 26.24
C PRO A 625 26.25 -14.29 24.82
N ALA A 626 27.04 -13.52 24.08
CA ALA A 626 26.80 -13.18 22.67
C ALA A 626 26.87 -14.40 21.72
N HIS A 627 27.70 -15.41 22.01
CA HIS A 627 27.83 -16.60 21.18
C HIS A 627 26.66 -17.59 21.33
N LEU A 628 26.08 -17.69 22.53
CA LEU A 628 24.88 -18.48 22.80
C LEU A 628 23.63 -17.83 22.17
N ALA A 629 23.52 -16.51 22.26
CA ALA A 629 22.46 -15.76 21.57
C ALA A 629 22.45 -16.01 20.06
N ALA A 630 23.61 -16.01 19.39
CA ALA A 630 23.69 -16.20 17.94
C ALA A 630 23.19 -17.58 17.43
N ARG A 631 23.27 -18.65 18.24
CA ARG A 631 22.76 -20.00 17.89
C ARG A 631 21.26 -20.17 18.15
N GLU A 632 20.69 -19.42 19.10
CA GLU A 632 19.31 -19.56 19.59
C GLU A 632 18.33 -18.56 18.99
N ILE A 633 18.82 -17.43 18.49
CA ILE A 633 18.00 -16.41 17.82
C ILE A 633 17.05 -17.03 16.77
N PRO A 634 17.45 -18.05 15.99
CA PRO A 634 16.53 -18.72 15.10
C PRO A 634 15.32 -19.33 15.80
N SER A 635 15.51 -20.19 16.79
CA SER A 635 14.41 -20.87 17.48
C SER A 635 13.57 -19.93 18.35
N LEU A 636 14.11 -18.78 18.79
CA LEU A 636 13.39 -17.70 19.51
C LEU A 636 12.49 -16.85 18.59
N LEU A 637 12.86 -16.74 17.31
CA LEU A 637 11.98 -16.20 16.27
C LEU A 637 11.00 -17.27 15.74
N GLY A 638 11.14 -18.51 16.19
CA GLY A 638 10.38 -19.69 15.79
C GLY A 638 10.94 -20.42 14.56
N PHE A 639 12.19 -20.17 14.14
CA PHE A 639 12.85 -20.79 12.99
C PHE A 639 13.27 -22.24 13.21
#